data_AF-V7FJW5-F1
#
_entry.id   AF-V7FJW5-F1
#
_cell.length_a   1.000
_cell.length_b   1.000
_cell.length_c   1.000
_cell.angle_alpha   90.00
_cell.angle_beta   90.00
_cell.angle_gamma   90.00
#
_symmetry.space_group_name_H-M   'P 1'
#
loop_
_entity.id
_entity.type
_entity.pdbx_description
1 polymer ?
#
loop_
_entity_poly.entity_id
_entity_poly.type
_entity_poly.pdbx_seq_one_letter_code
_entity_poly.pdbx_strand_id
1 'polypeptide(L)'
;MKTAMLTTAMVLAMPAFASAQDKCNDAAKDQSAPNECADAGCRKSDKKLNELYKQIEARLNDDADTRTLLVQAQRDWVKFRDAECSFQTARAAGGSVAPTLAAQCMDGLTQSRVKDFEGYLKCREGDASCPVPAANTSPAVSAVAQEKGRTGLAQAAGPIPIPLQHVRDYGTDSDEVIYHKLGISVGINGAKPRLFEFDTGSDEFNAEIDSSVPGVKPVSGSKPEMYGYGDGTYGDWVQQVRFDSLSYYDPDDPSEPVVTFDGGFSAGRVVDYVYTKGFGDLEDLKLTPRPVGQYGDTPVYADLNARKSMQNGRPGGSTTFYGIFGAADFIFPGNQTVAPGGQTQSGYVVSANANLGKEKTTPGCAPCLTLNLSPSLRSQFTALMPWGEGDFQAYQRRFPRSGANASNEFEGSYRYAISFDNKGKKQSVDFSGPVLLDTGTSTFIFITTESIFNKLQSRGFHLNEYRSAVVDVKIWGFEDSFNNKEYSDVVIDRQSDEEGRDGVIVGIPFFQSNSVMYDLENRTTAYSPYFVSAANFTTDAAAEDQVQLNRATSDAGSNGWLGLAGIISGAGDFTIEKDADVRMTGANTYTGTTHIAADGYLTLAGPGSIEHSSRVMVDGVLNIDQKGNHLKPWGVAHSLNDTVIRNLGGKGNVYLGAGRLILTEADGQFDGTIADFDDAGGMSGGLVVAGGKLTLSGKNNYSGVTEVASGAQLRVTGSLTGDISVSGLLVVDGEVSGKVTVKEGGKLTGSGKAGSVTVAEGGKADPMKTR
;
A
#
# COMPACT_ATOMS: atom_id res chain seq x y z
N MET A 1 17.67 10.52 63.65
CA MET A 1 17.93 11.50 62.56
C MET A 1 17.18 10.98 61.33
N LYS A 2 15.94 11.41 61.12
CA LYS A 2 15.49 12.50 60.21
C LYS A 2 15.95 12.34 58.74
N THR A 3 14.98 11.93 57.91
CA THR A 3 14.59 12.42 56.56
C THR A 3 15.61 12.39 55.41
N ALA A 4 15.28 11.74 54.28
CA ALA A 4 14.50 12.33 53.18
C ALA A 4 14.28 11.33 52.01
N MET A 5 13.04 11.24 51.51
CA MET A 5 12.69 10.66 50.21
C MET A 5 12.99 11.66 49.10
N LEU A 6 13.58 11.22 47.99
CA LEU A 6 13.63 11.96 46.73
C LEU A 6 12.89 11.14 45.66
N THR A 7 11.75 11.67 45.20
CA THR A 7 10.99 11.23 44.04
C THR A 7 11.56 11.86 42.77
N THR A 8 12.00 11.04 41.82
CA THR A 8 12.40 11.48 40.47
C THR A 8 11.18 11.40 39.54
N ALA A 9 10.69 12.55 39.08
CA ALA A 9 9.63 12.66 38.10
C ALA A 9 10.18 12.44 36.68
N MET A 10 9.59 11.49 35.96
CA MET A 10 9.86 11.21 34.54
C MET A 10 9.02 12.18 33.70
N VAL A 11 9.68 13.07 32.96
CA VAL A 11 9.03 14.02 32.05
C VAL A 11 8.71 13.30 30.73
N LEU A 12 7.42 13.11 30.45
CA LEU A 12 6.90 12.71 29.14
C LEU A 12 6.73 13.97 28.28
N ALA A 13 7.46 14.06 27.17
CA ALA A 13 7.23 15.06 26.13
C ALA A 13 6.13 14.55 25.17
N MET A 14 5.01 15.30 25.08
CA MET A 14 3.99 15.13 24.05
C MET A 14 4.25 16.12 22.89
N PRO A 15 4.05 15.72 21.62
CA PRO A 15 4.08 16.67 20.50
C PRO A 15 2.80 17.50 20.46
N ALA A 16 2.93 18.82 20.33
CA ALA A 16 1.84 19.78 20.28
C ALA A 16 1.24 19.85 18.86
N PHE A 17 -0.07 19.62 18.74
CA PHE A 17 -0.86 20.06 17.58
C PHE A 17 -1.41 21.47 17.87
N ALA A 18 -0.73 22.48 17.34
CA ALA A 18 -1.12 23.88 17.44
C ALA A 18 -1.98 24.30 16.23
N SER A 19 -3.28 24.55 16.46
CA SER A 19 -4.07 25.61 15.78
C SER A 19 -5.55 25.61 16.24
N ALA A 20 -5.75 25.74 17.55
CA ALA A 20 -6.99 26.21 18.22
C ALA A 20 -6.75 26.29 19.73
N GLN A 21 -5.89 25.40 20.25
CA GLN A 21 -5.52 25.27 21.65
C GLN A 21 -4.78 26.51 22.21
N ASP A 22 -3.91 27.14 21.41
CA ASP A 22 -3.03 28.21 21.88
C ASP A 22 -3.80 29.46 22.34
N LYS A 23 -4.98 29.74 21.77
CA LYS A 23 -5.82 30.87 22.21
C LYS A 23 -6.61 30.59 23.49
N CYS A 24 -6.83 29.33 23.87
CA CYS A 24 -7.43 28.98 25.16
C CYS A 24 -6.38 28.84 26.28
N ASN A 25 -5.14 28.51 25.94
CA ASN A 25 -4.04 28.41 26.91
C ASN A 25 -3.60 29.78 27.47
N ASP A 26 -3.66 30.85 26.67
CA ASP A 26 -3.29 32.20 27.12
C ASP A 26 -4.33 32.86 28.05
N ALA A 27 -5.56 32.33 28.11
CA ALA A 27 -6.62 32.81 29.00
C ALA A 27 -6.65 32.09 30.37
N ALA A 28 -5.78 31.10 30.60
CA ALA A 28 -5.81 30.20 31.75
C ALA A 28 -5.17 30.78 33.04
N LYS A 29 -5.63 31.97 33.46
CA LYS A 29 -5.26 32.56 34.77
C LYS A 29 -6.41 32.57 35.80
N ASP A 30 -7.59 32.05 35.48
CA ASP A 30 -8.72 31.95 36.42
C ASP A 30 -9.51 30.64 36.26
N GLN A 31 -9.95 30.05 37.38
CA GLN A 31 -10.51 28.68 37.50
C GLN A 31 -11.91 28.46 36.88
N SER A 32 -12.42 29.39 36.07
CA SER A 32 -13.68 29.27 35.31
C SER A 32 -13.51 29.15 33.78
N ALA A 33 -12.33 29.51 33.25
CA ALA A 33 -12.07 29.55 31.80
C ALA A 33 -12.03 28.18 31.06
N PRO A 34 -11.61 27.04 31.66
CA PRO A 34 -11.52 25.76 30.94
C PRO A 34 -12.87 25.17 30.49
N ASN A 35 -13.93 25.34 31.29
CA ASN A 35 -15.26 24.84 30.97
C ASN A 35 -15.90 25.63 29.81
N GLU A 36 -15.65 26.94 29.71
CA GLU A 36 -16.19 27.79 28.64
C GLU A 36 -15.54 27.50 27.26
N CYS A 37 -14.25 27.16 27.24
CA CYS A 37 -13.53 26.80 26.01
C CYS A 37 -13.95 25.43 25.44
N ALA A 38 -14.13 24.42 26.31
CA ALA A 38 -14.61 23.10 25.89
C ALA A 38 -16.07 23.16 25.37
N ASP A 39 -16.90 24.00 25.99
CA ASP A 39 -18.25 24.30 25.52
C ASP A 39 -18.25 25.02 24.15
N ALA A 40 -17.29 25.89 23.89
CA ALA A 40 -17.20 26.61 22.61
C ALA A 40 -16.85 25.69 21.42
N GLY A 41 -15.96 24.71 21.63
CA GLY A 41 -15.62 23.68 20.64
C GLY A 41 -16.83 22.81 20.29
N CYS A 42 -17.49 22.26 21.31
CA CYS A 42 -18.71 21.47 21.15
C CYS A 42 -19.82 22.25 20.44
N ARG A 43 -20.05 23.52 20.80
CA ARG A 43 -21.05 24.39 20.13
C ARG A 43 -20.74 24.64 18.65
N LYS A 44 -19.45 24.74 18.28
CA LYS A 44 -19.04 24.95 16.88
C LYS A 44 -19.34 23.70 16.04
N SER A 45 -19.00 22.53 16.55
CA SER A 45 -19.28 21.25 15.88
C SER A 45 -20.78 20.99 15.80
N ASP A 46 -21.55 21.28 16.87
CA ASP A 46 -23.01 21.17 16.86
C ASP A 46 -23.65 22.13 15.82
N LYS A 47 -23.13 23.36 15.69
CA LYS A 47 -23.60 24.30 14.67
C LYS A 47 -23.38 23.73 13.26
N LYS A 48 -22.18 23.21 12.98
CA LYS A 48 -21.84 22.61 11.68
C LYS A 48 -22.71 21.38 11.38
N LEU A 49 -22.93 20.52 12.38
CA LEU A 49 -23.80 19.36 12.26
C LEU A 49 -25.23 19.77 11.86
N ASN A 50 -25.79 20.78 12.54
CA ASN A 50 -27.12 21.30 12.25
C ASN A 50 -27.23 21.98 10.87
N GLU A 51 -26.17 22.64 10.40
CA GLU A 51 -26.11 23.21 9.05
C GLU A 51 -26.15 22.11 7.98
N LEU A 52 -25.39 21.03 8.15
CA LEU A 52 -25.37 19.90 7.22
C LEU A 52 -26.68 19.10 7.27
N TYR A 53 -27.24 18.90 8.46
CA TYR A 53 -28.54 18.26 8.64
C TYR A 53 -29.62 18.95 7.79
N LYS A 54 -29.69 20.29 7.84
CA LYS A 54 -30.62 21.06 7.02
C LYS A 54 -30.37 20.94 5.52
N GLN A 55 -29.11 20.82 5.10
CA GLN A 55 -28.77 20.60 3.69
C GLN A 55 -29.24 19.24 3.21
N ILE A 56 -29.09 18.20 4.04
CA ILE A 56 -29.57 16.86 3.73
C ILE A 56 -31.10 16.84 3.70
N GLU A 57 -31.77 17.43 4.69
CA GLU A 57 -33.23 17.55 4.67
C GLU A 57 -33.74 18.26 3.41
N ALA A 58 -33.02 19.28 2.93
CA ALA A 58 -33.37 19.97 1.69
C ALA A 58 -33.21 19.08 0.45
N ARG A 59 -32.20 18.19 0.41
CA ARG A 59 -32.06 17.20 -0.67
C ARG A 59 -33.12 16.10 -0.63
N LEU A 60 -33.69 15.85 0.54
CA LEU A 60 -34.76 14.89 0.76
C LEU A 60 -36.16 15.53 0.74
N ASN A 61 -36.30 16.75 0.22
CA ASN A 61 -37.58 17.46 0.27
C ASN A 61 -38.69 16.75 -0.52
N ASP A 62 -38.31 15.98 -1.55
CA ASP A 62 -39.22 15.19 -2.39
C ASP A 62 -39.29 13.70 -1.96
N ASP A 63 -38.60 13.32 -0.86
CA ASP A 63 -38.58 11.95 -0.29
C ASP A 63 -38.88 11.99 1.22
N ALA A 64 -40.18 12.00 1.54
CA ALA A 64 -40.66 12.13 2.92
C ALA A 64 -40.33 10.91 3.81
N ASP A 65 -40.25 9.71 3.23
CA ASP A 65 -39.99 8.47 3.97
C ASP A 65 -38.51 8.41 4.39
N THR A 66 -37.58 8.66 3.46
CA THR A 66 -36.15 8.73 3.76
C THR A 66 -35.82 9.89 4.70
N ARG A 67 -36.51 11.03 4.55
CA ARG A 67 -36.40 12.14 5.50
C ARG A 67 -36.83 11.74 6.92
N THR A 68 -37.89 10.94 7.06
CA THR A 68 -38.34 10.43 8.36
C THR A 68 -37.28 9.52 8.99
N LEU A 69 -36.63 8.67 8.18
CA LEU A 69 -35.51 7.83 8.63
C LEU A 69 -34.31 8.67 9.09
N LEU A 70 -33.95 9.72 8.36
CA LEU A 70 -32.88 10.65 8.77
C LEU A 70 -33.19 11.31 10.12
N VAL A 71 -34.42 11.79 10.31
CA VAL A 71 -34.86 12.40 11.59
C VAL A 71 -34.73 11.40 12.74
N GLN A 72 -35.18 10.16 12.52
CA GLN A 72 -35.12 9.12 13.54
C GLN A 72 -33.68 8.73 13.86
N ALA A 73 -32.85 8.47 12.85
CA ALA A 73 -31.44 8.16 13.00
C ALA A 73 -30.69 9.28 13.75
N GLN A 74 -31.01 10.54 13.45
CA GLN A 74 -30.36 11.67 14.14
C GLN A 74 -30.80 11.79 15.60
N ARG A 75 -32.07 11.51 15.93
CA ARG A 75 -32.54 11.47 17.32
C ARG A 75 -31.88 10.36 18.13
N ASP A 76 -31.73 9.18 17.54
CA ASP A 76 -31.12 8.04 18.22
C ASP A 76 -29.60 8.22 18.34
N TRP A 77 -28.96 8.84 17.36
CA TRP A 77 -27.56 9.24 17.47
C TRP A 77 -27.32 10.24 18.61
N VAL A 78 -28.20 11.23 18.81
CA VAL A 78 -28.10 12.16 19.96
C VAL A 78 -28.19 11.40 21.28
N LYS A 79 -29.15 10.46 21.42
CA LYS A 79 -29.26 9.63 22.63
C LYS A 79 -28.00 8.80 22.86
N PHE A 80 -27.45 8.19 21.81
CA PHE A 80 -26.20 7.44 21.88
C PHE A 80 -25.04 8.32 22.33
N ARG A 81 -24.85 9.48 21.71
CA ARG A 81 -23.79 10.44 22.06
C ARG A 81 -23.86 10.81 23.53
N ASP A 82 -25.05 11.18 24.00
CA ASP A 82 -25.23 11.64 25.38
C ASP A 82 -25.01 10.49 26.38
N ALA A 83 -25.45 9.27 26.06
CA ALA A 83 -25.22 8.08 26.88
C ALA A 83 -23.73 7.66 26.91
N GLU A 84 -23.07 7.68 25.76
CA GLU A 84 -21.65 7.35 25.61
C GLU A 84 -20.77 8.34 26.37
N CYS A 85 -21.02 9.64 26.21
CA CYS A 85 -20.27 10.65 26.94
C CYS A 85 -20.55 10.62 28.46
N SER A 86 -21.75 10.21 28.88
CA SER A 86 -22.02 9.94 30.29
C SER A 86 -21.23 8.73 30.80
N PHE A 87 -21.10 7.67 30.00
CA PHE A 87 -20.32 6.48 30.35
C PHE A 87 -18.81 6.79 30.43
N GLN A 88 -18.24 7.41 29.40
CA GLN A 88 -16.80 7.73 29.35
C GLN A 88 -16.36 8.67 30.50
N THR A 89 -17.27 9.53 30.96
CA THR A 89 -16.99 10.48 32.05
C THR A 89 -17.43 10.00 33.43
N ALA A 90 -18.00 8.80 33.54
CA ALA A 90 -18.55 8.28 34.80
C ALA A 90 -17.52 8.21 35.94
N ARG A 91 -16.23 7.97 35.62
CA ARG A 91 -15.14 7.91 36.61
C ARG A 91 -14.70 9.28 37.13
N ALA A 92 -15.09 10.36 36.46
CA ALA A 92 -14.82 11.74 36.86
C ALA A 92 -16.04 12.40 37.54
N ALA A 93 -17.15 11.66 37.71
CA ALA A 93 -18.41 12.19 38.24
C ALA A 93 -18.23 12.88 39.60
N GLY A 94 -18.68 14.14 39.71
CA GLY A 94 -18.57 14.97 40.92
C GLY A 94 -17.29 15.80 41.03
N GLY A 95 -16.31 15.62 40.13
CA GLY A 95 -15.10 16.44 40.05
C GLY A 95 -15.26 17.68 39.15
N SER A 96 -14.47 18.72 39.39
CA SER A 96 -14.49 19.97 38.61
C SER A 96 -14.07 19.79 37.14
N VAL A 97 -13.43 18.68 36.78
CA VAL A 97 -13.04 18.33 35.41
C VAL A 97 -14.12 17.59 34.61
N ALA A 98 -15.17 17.08 35.28
CA ALA A 98 -16.20 16.27 34.64
C ALA A 98 -16.92 16.99 33.47
N PRO A 99 -17.29 18.28 33.59
CA PRO A 99 -17.94 19.00 32.50
C PRO A 99 -17.03 19.18 31.27
N THR A 100 -15.73 19.42 31.49
CA THR A 100 -14.74 19.55 30.41
C THR A 100 -14.59 18.25 29.63
N LEU A 101 -14.49 17.10 30.31
CA LEU A 101 -14.37 15.79 29.65
C LEU A 101 -15.65 15.42 28.89
N ALA A 102 -16.82 15.77 29.43
CA ALA A 102 -18.09 15.54 28.75
C ALA A 102 -18.20 16.39 27.48
N ALA A 103 -17.81 17.67 27.54
CA ALA A 103 -17.78 18.56 26.38
C ALA A 103 -16.80 18.08 25.28
N GLN A 104 -15.62 17.57 25.67
CA GLN A 104 -14.66 17.00 24.72
C GLN A 104 -15.17 15.73 24.03
N CYS A 105 -15.79 14.83 24.79
CA CYS A 105 -16.42 13.63 24.22
C CYS A 105 -17.54 14.01 23.23
N MET A 106 -18.42 14.94 23.62
CA MET A 106 -19.52 15.39 22.76
C MET A 106 -19.00 16.05 21.49
N ASP A 107 -17.95 16.88 21.57
CA ASP A 107 -17.30 17.47 20.40
C ASP A 107 -16.72 16.41 19.47
N GLY A 108 -15.96 15.45 20.00
CA GLY A 108 -15.35 14.38 19.20
C GLY A 108 -16.38 13.54 18.44
N LEU A 109 -17.44 13.09 19.11
CA LEU A 109 -18.52 12.33 18.46
C LEU A 109 -19.28 13.20 17.43
N THR A 110 -19.51 14.47 17.74
CA THR A 110 -20.17 15.42 16.83
C THR A 110 -19.34 15.68 15.58
N GLN A 111 -18.01 15.77 15.69
CA GLN A 111 -17.11 15.89 14.54
C GLN A 111 -17.13 14.65 13.65
N SER A 112 -17.19 13.45 14.23
CA SER A 112 -17.37 12.22 13.44
C SER A 112 -18.69 12.22 12.68
N ARG A 113 -19.78 12.62 13.32
CA ARG A 113 -21.09 12.71 12.66
C ARG A 113 -21.15 13.78 11.57
N VAL A 114 -20.44 14.90 11.75
CA VAL A 114 -20.25 15.91 10.71
C VAL A 114 -19.60 15.29 9.46
N LYS A 115 -18.58 14.43 9.63
CA LYS A 115 -17.93 13.74 8.49
C LYS A 115 -18.89 12.79 7.77
N ASP A 116 -19.74 12.06 8.49
CA ASP A 116 -20.77 11.21 7.88
C ASP A 116 -21.69 12.06 6.98
N PHE A 117 -22.17 13.20 7.48
CA PHE A 117 -23.08 14.08 6.75
C PHE A 117 -22.41 14.76 5.55
N GLU A 118 -21.14 15.13 5.67
CA GLU A 118 -20.35 15.61 4.53
C GLU A 118 -20.15 14.52 3.47
N GLY A 119 -20.08 13.24 3.88
CA GLY A 119 -20.10 12.09 2.98
C GLY A 119 -21.42 11.96 2.23
N TYR A 120 -22.55 11.99 2.96
CA TYR A 120 -23.89 11.89 2.36
C TYR A 120 -24.19 13.02 1.36
N LEU A 121 -23.62 14.21 1.55
CA LEU A 121 -23.80 15.33 0.62
C LEU A 121 -22.94 15.22 -0.66
N LYS A 122 -22.05 14.22 -0.78
CA LYS A 122 -21.21 14.01 -1.98
C LYS A 122 -21.76 12.99 -2.96
N CYS A 123 -22.99 12.54 -2.75
CA CYS A 123 -23.59 11.47 -3.54
C CYS A 123 -23.89 11.87 -4.98
N ARG A 124 -23.72 10.89 -5.88
CA ARG A 124 -23.91 11.01 -7.33
C ARG A 124 -25.21 10.33 -7.75
N GLU A 125 -25.71 10.71 -8.92
CA GLU A 125 -26.95 10.15 -9.46
C GLU A 125 -26.75 8.66 -9.77
N GLY A 126 -27.65 7.79 -9.28
CA GLY A 126 -27.57 6.33 -9.46
C GLY A 126 -26.75 5.56 -8.42
N ASP A 127 -26.16 6.23 -7.41
CA ASP A 127 -25.46 5.54 -6.31
C ASP A 127 -26.45 4.93 -5.30
N ALA A 128 -26.74 3.63 -5.47
CA ALA A 128 -27.62 2.89 -4.58
C ALA A 128 -27.09 2.69 -3.15
N SER A 129 -25.80 2.98 -2.91
CA SER A 129 -25.21 2.94 -1.57
C SER A 129 -25.39 4.25 -0.80
N CYS A 130 -25.86 5.31 -1.46
CA CYS A 130 -26.03 6.61 -0.81
C CYS A 130 -27.46 6.86 -0.28
N PRO A 131 -27.61 7.31 0.99
CA PRO A 131 -28.91 7.62 1.57
C PRO A 131 -29.51 8.98 1.17
N VAL A 132 -28.84 9.76 0.31
CA VAL A 132 -29.26 11.13 -0.07
C VAL A 132 -29.15 11.30 -1.58
N PRO A 133 -30.18 11.85 -2.25
CA PRO A 133 -30.14 12.13 -3.68
C PRO A 133 -28.94 12.99 -4.08
N ALA A 134 -28.52 12.81 -5.33
CA ALA A 134 -27.53 13.69 -5.95
C ALA A 134 -28.01 15.15 -5.92
N ALA A 135 -27.07 16.10 -5.91
CA ALA A 135 -27.44 17.50 -6.03
C ALA A 135 -28.17 17.71 -7.37
N ASN A 136 -29.36 18.31 -7.34
CA ASN A 136 -30.14 18.61 -8.55
C ASN A 136 -29.34 19.54 -9.49
N THR A 137 -28.64 18.95 -10.45
CA THR A 137 -28.19 19.63 -11.67
C THR A 137 -28.93 19.00 -12.83
N SER A 138 -29.97 19.69 -13.28
CA SER A 138 -30.82 19.27 -14.41
C SER A 138 -30.00 18.99 -15.68
N PRO A 139 -30.30 17.94 -16.48
CA PRO A 139 -29.48 17.57 -17.63
C PRO A 139 -30.02 18.17 -18.95
N ALA A 140 -29.16 18.80 -19.74
CA ALA A 140 -29.37 18.96 -21.18
C ALA A 140 -28.02 19.03 -21.92
N VAL A 141 -27.91 18.23 -22.96
CA VAL A 141 -26.73 18.01 -23.82
C VAL A 141 -26.54 19.17 -24.81
N SER A 142 -25.27 19.58 -25.03
CA SER A 142 -24.65 19.94 -26.33
C SER A 142 -23.65 21.12 -26.27
N ALA A 143 -22.40 20.80 -26.61
CA ALA A 143 -21.36 21.58 -27.32
C ALA A 143 -20.91 23.00 -26.85
N VAL A 144 -19.59 23.19 -26.98
CA VAL A 144 -18.80 24.44 -27.09
C VAL A 144 -18.17 25.01 -25.80
N ALA A 145 -16.83 24.91 -25.79
CA ALA A 145 -15.78 25.80 -25.29
C ALA A 145 -15.97 26.63 -23.99
N GLN A 146 -15.01 26.40 -23.08
CA GLN A 146 -14.36 27.31 -22.12
C GLN A 146 -15.21 28.39 -21.40
N GLU A 147 -15.22 28.33 -20.06
CA GLU A 147 -14.56 29.40 -19.29
C GLU A 147 -14.14 29.00 -17.85
N LYS A 148 -12.82 29.07 -17.65
CA LYS A 148 -12.03 29.38 -16.44
C LYS A 148 -12.73 29.41 -15.07
N GLY A 149 -12.37 28.42 -14.25
CA GLY A 149 -12.37 28.49 -12.78
C GLY A 149 -11.30 27.57 -12.22
N ARG A 150 -10.15 28.12 -11.81
CA ARG A 150 -9.07 27.41 -11.09
C ARG A 150 -9.61 26.85 -9.77
N THR A 151 -9.62 25.54 -9.61
CA THR A 151 -9.47 24.82 -8.33
C THR A 151 -8.82 23.46 -8.62
N GLY A 152 -7.92 23.04 -7.72
CA GLY A 152 -6.92 22.00 -7.93
C GLY A 152 -7.44 20.60 -8.30
N LEU A 153 -6.48 19.75 -8.68
CA LEU A 153 -6.61 18.30 -8.86
C LEU A 153 -7.73 17.72 -7.98
N ALA A 154 -8.87 17.42 -8.58
CA ALA A 154 -9.86 16.55 -7.97
C ALA A 154 -9.24 15.14 -7.98
N GLN A 155 -8.49 14.83 -6.93
CA GLN A 155 -7.82 13.55 -6.75
C GLN A 155 -8.90 12.45 -6.72
N ALA A 156 -8.73 11.41 -7.55
CA ALA A 156 -9.56 10.21 -7.42
C ALA A 156 -9.42 9.70 -5.98
N ALA A 157 -10.55 9.41 -5.31
CA ALA A 157 -10.55 9.04 -3.90
C ALA A 157 -9.99 7.62 -3.63
N GLY A 158 -9.65 6.87 -4.67
CA GLY A 158 -9.15 5.50 -4.58
C GLY A 158 -7.99 5.20 -5.54
N PRO A 159 -7.45 3.97 -5.46
CA PRO A 159 -6.35 3.52 -6.30
C PRO A 159 -6.65 3.62 -7.79
N ILE A 160 -5.66 4.01 -8.59
CA ILE A 160 -5.74 4.04 -10.06
C ILE A 160 -4.68 3.07 -10.61
N PRO A 161 -5.06 1.86 -11.03
CA PRO A 161 -4.15 0.91 -11.68
C PRO A 161 -3.93 1.29 -13.15
N ILE A 162 -2.68 1.51 -13.53
CA ILE A 162 -2.21 1.89 -14.87
C ILE A 162 -1.35 0.74 -15.40
N PRO A 163 -1.77 0.04 -16.47
CA PRO A 163 -0.99 -1.05 -17.04
C PRO A 163 0.39 -0.59 -17.50
N LEU A 164 1.40 -1.37 -17.14
CA LEU A 164 2.76 -1.27 -17.67
C LEU A 164 2.98 -2.40 -18.67
N GLN A 165 4.05 -2.31 -19.46
CA GLN A 165 4.47 -3.36 -20.39
C GLN A 165 5.86 -3.87 -20.02
N HIS A 166 6.02 -5.19 -19.91
CA HIS A 166 7.35 -5.77 -19.97
C HIS A 166 7.87 -5.73 -21.39
N VAL A 167 8.92 -4.96 -21.63
CA VAL A 167 9.59 -4.89 -22.91
C VAL A 167 10.88 -5.70 -22.83
N ARG A 168 11.05 -6.60 -23.79
CA ARG A 168 12.30 -7.35 -24.01
C ARG A 168 12.99 -6.70 -25.18
N ASP A 169 14.14 -6.09 -24.94
CA ASP A 169 14.96 -5.58 -26.04
C ASP A 169 15.95 -6.67 -26.45
N TYR A 170 15.80 -7.11 -27.69
CA TYR A 170 16.72 -8.03 -28.34
C TYR A 170 17.72 -7.14 -29.07
N GLY A 171 19.00 -7.26 -28.77
CA GLY A 171 20.00 -6.50 -29.52
C GLY A 171 19.91 -6.77 -31.00
N THR A 172 20.57 -5.92 -31.79
CA THR A 172 20.40 -5.89 -33.25
C THR A 172 20.76 -7.17 -33.99
N ASP A 173 21.34 -8.20 -33.33
CA ASP A 173 21.81 -9.44 -33.97
C ASP A 173 21.73 -10.73 -33.09
N SER A 174 20.88 -10.83 -32.05
CA SER A 174 20.77 -12.09 -31.28
C SER A 174 19.34 -12.50 -30.88
N ASP A 175 19.11 -13.82 -30.82
CA ASP A 175 17.93 -14.45 -30.19
C ASP A 175 17.97 -14.35 -28.63
N GLU A 176 18.97 -13.67 -28.07
CA GLU A 176 19.15 -13.43 -26.63
C GLU A 176 18.50 -12.09 -26.23
N VAL A 177 17.66 -12.13 -25.18
CA VAL A 177 17.15 -10.91 -24.54
C VAL A 177 18.33 -10.22 -23.87
N ILE A 178 18.69 -9.02 -24.32
CA ILE A 178 19.85 -8.31 -23.77
C ILE A 178 19.44 -7.49 -22.55
N TYR A 179 18.26 -6.87 -22.58
CA TYR A 179 17.76 -6.07 -21.46
C TYR A 179 16.25 -6.21 -21.26
N HIS A 180 15.85 -6.20 -19.98
CA HIS A 180 14.45 -6.06 -19.56
C HIS A 180 14.16 -4.60 -19.25
N LYS A 181 13.04 -4.07 -19.71
CA LYS A 181 12.57 -2.71 -19.43
C LYS A 181 11.08 -2.71 -19.09
N LEU A 182 10.62 -1.63 -18.47
CA LEU A 182 9.20 -1.35 -18.29
C LEU A 182 8.78 -0.23 -19.24
N GLY A 183 7.65 -0.42 -19.90
CA GLY A 183 7.01 0.59 -20.73
C GLY A 183 5.76 1.16 -20.08
N ILE A 184 5.55 2.47 -20.23
CA ILE A 184 4.30 3.16 -19.90
C ILE A 184 3.72 3.83 -21.15
N SER A 185 2.44 3.60 -21.42
CA SER A 185 1.74 4.17 -22.58
C SER A 185 1.12 5.51 -22.22
N VAL A 186 1.57 6.58 -22.87
CA VAL A 186 1.23 7.97 -22.51
C VAL A 186 0.73 8.73 -23.74
N GLY A 187 -0.40 9.42 -23.60
CA GLY A 187 -0.91 10.39 -24.56
C GLY A 187 -0.80 11.82 -24.02
N ILE A 188 -0.45 12.76 -24.90
CA ILE A 188 -0.31 14.19 -24.59
C ILE A 188 -1.37 14.96 -25.35
N ASN A 189 -2.13 15.83 -24.67
CA ASN A 189 -3.16 16.68 -25.28
C ASN A 189 -4.17 15.91 -26.17
N GLY A 190 -4.54 14.69 -25.78
CA GLY A 190 -5.46 13.82 -26.53
C GLY A 190 -4.88 13.25 -27.83
N ALA A 191 -3.59 13.42 -28.10
CA ALA A 191 -2.92 12.75 -29.22
C ALA A 191 -2.81 11.24 -28.99
N LYS A 192 -2.56 10.50 -30.07
CA LYS A 192 -2.34 9.05 -30.04
C LYS A 192 -1.25 8.71 -29.01
N PRO A 193 -1.48 7.73 -28.10
CA PRO A 193 -0.50 7.38 -27.10
C PRO A 193 0.74 6.75 -27.72
N ARG A 194 1.87 6.95 -27.02
CA ARG A 194 3.18 6.38 -27.32
C ARG A 194 3.72 5.66 -26.11
N LEU A 195 4.55 4.65 -26.35
CA LEU A 195 5.22 3.92 -25.29
C LEU A 195 6.54 4.62 -24.93
N PHE A 196 6.74 4.88 -23.65
CA PHE A 196 7.95 5.47 -23.09
C PHE A 196 8.56 4.50 -22.07
N GLU A 197 9.88 4.55 -21.92
CA GLU A 197 10.57 3.79 -20.88
C GLU A 197 10.13 4.33 -19.50
N PHE A 198 9.59 3.47 -18.66
CA PHE A 198 9.21 3.82 -17.30
C PHE A 198 10.45 3.70 -16.41
N ASP A 199 10.94 4.84 -15.93
CA ASP A 199 12.23 4.94 -15.26
C ASP A 199 12.11 5.64 -13.90
N THR A 200 12.15 4.86 -12.82
CA THR A 200 12.13 5.37 -11.43
C THR A 200 13.44 6.01 -10.99
N GLY A 201 14.52 5.86 -11.76
CA GLY A 201 15.80 6.54 -11.58
C GLY A 201 15.84 7.99 -12.08
N SER A 202 14.83 8.43 -12.83
CA SER A 202 14.78 9.77 -13.43
C SER A 202 13.55 10.58 -12.99
N ASP A 203 13.69 11.90 -12.81
CA ASP A 203 12.57 12.80 -12.51
C ASP A 203 12.00 13.51 -13.75
N GLU A 204 12.72 13.52 -14.87
CA GLU A 204 12.32 14.19 -16.12
C GLU A 204 11.56 13.28 -17.09
N PHE A 205 10.61 13.87 -17.82
CA PHE A 205 9.96 13.23 -18.97
C PHE A 205 10.55 13.80 -20.24
N ASN A 206 11.45 13.01 -20.84
CA ASN A 206 12.12 13.31 -22.08
C ASN A 206 11.43 12.54 -23.20
N ALA A 207 10.63 13.25 -23.99
CA ALA A 207 9.70 12.67 -24.94
C ALA A 207 9.95 13.15 -26.37
N GLU A 208 9.91 12.21 -27.31
CA GLU A 208 9.79 12.50 -28.73
C GLU A 208 8.37 13.00 -29.03
N ILE A 209 8.19 14.31 -28.95
CA ILE A 209 6.94 15.00 -29.26
C ILE A 209 7.04 15.57 -30.67
N ASP A 210 6.27 15.03 -31.61
CA ASP A 210 6.24 15.55 -32.97
C ASP A 210 5.15 16.62 -33.18
N SER A 211 5.06 17.16 -34.40
CA SER A 211 4.11 18.22 -34.74
C SER A 211 2.63 17.76 -34.78
N SER A 212 2.35 16.47 -34.69
CA SER A 212 0.98 15.95 -34.63
C SER A 212 0.36 16.14 -33.24
N VAL A 213 1.16 16.33 -32.20
CA VAL A 213 0.68 16.60 -30.84
C VAL A 213 0.26 18.06 -30.73
N PRO A 214 -1.04 18.36 -30.56
CA PRO A 214 -1.53 19.73 -30.57
C PRO A 214 -1.14 20.46 -29.28
N GLY A 215 -1.08 21.80 -29.31
CA GLY A 215 -1.02 22.62 -28.10
C GLY A 215 0.31 22.62 -27.34
N VAL A 216 1.32 21.87 -27.77
CA VAL A 216 2.64 21.85 -27.14
C VAL A 216 3.42 23.12 -27.49
N LYS A 217 3.97 23.81 -26.48
CA LYS A 217 4.69 25.09 -26.66
C LYS A 217 6.02 25.08 -25.90
N PRO A 218 7.09 25.65 -26.46
CA PRO A 218 8.34 25.85 -25.71
C PRO A 218 8.10 26.66 -24.42
N VAL A 219 8.82 26.31 -23.35
CA VAL A 219 8.88 27.14 -22.15
C VAL A 219 9.53 28.48 -22.53
N SER A 220 8.92 29.59 -22.12
CA SER A 220 9.41 30.92 -22.49
C SER A 220 10.84 31.14 -21.97
N GLY A 221 11.76 31.44 -22.90
CA GLY A 221 13.16 31.72 -22.59
C GLY A 221 14.05 30.50 -22.40
N SER A 222 13.50 29.27 -22.43
CA SER A 222 14.33 28.07 -22.45
C SER A 222 14.98 27.89 -23.82
N LYS A 223 16.16 27.29 -23.82
CA LYS A 223 16.89 26.87 -25.02
C LYS A 223 17.08 25.36 -24.94
N PRO A 224 17.32 24.68 -26.07
CA PRO A 224 17.72 23.29 -26.03
C PRO A 224 19.01 23.11 -25.23
N GLU A 225 19.03 22.09 -24.38
CA GLU A 225 20.17 21.69 -23.56
C GLU A 225 20.34 20.17 -23.59
N MET A 226 21.51 19.68 -23.19
CA MET A 226 21.77 18.24 -23.13
C MET A 226 21.36 17.71 -21.77
N TYR A 227 20.48 16.72 -21.76
CA TYR A 227 20.29 15.80 -20.65
C TYR A 227 21.25 14.63 -20.83
N GLY A 228 22.38 14.67 -20.14
CA GLY A 228 23.46 13.68 -20.27
C GLY A 228 23.20 12.42 -19.43
N TYR A 229 23.55 11.26 -19.96
CA TYR A 229 23.50 9.98 -19.25
C TYR A 229 24.92 9.47 -18.95
N GLY A 230 25.06 8.66 -17.90
CA GLY A 230 26.31 8.00 -17.52
C GLY A 230 27.47 8.98 -17.35
N ASP A 231 28.55 8.75 -18.09
CA ASP A 231 29.76 9.59 -18.09
C ASP A 231 29.58 10.99 -18.72
N GLY A 232 28.36 11.34 -19.15
CA GLY A 232 28.03 12.62 -19.75
C GLY A 232 28.52 12.79 -21.19
N THR A 233 29.01 11.72 -21.83
CA THR A 233 29.48 11.77 -23.22
C THR A 233 28.37 11.56 -24.25
N TYR A 234 27.17 11.14 -23.82
CA TYR A 234 25.98 10.94 -24.65
C TYR A 234 24.70 11.35 -23.90
N GLY A 235 23.61 11.63 -24.63
CA GLY A 235 22.37 12.09 -24.02
C GLY A 235 21.32 12.61 -24.99
N ASP A 236 20.25 13.15 -24.42
CA ASP A 236 19.15 13.75 -25.17
C ASP A 236 19.35 15.26 -25.28
N TRP A 237 19.25 15.80 -26.49
CA TRP A 237 19.19 17.24 -26.72
C TRP A 237 17.74 17.69 -26.61
N VAL A 238 17.39 18.25 -25.46
CA VAL A 238 15.99 18.47 -25.04
C VAL A 238 15.63 19.95 -25.07
N GLN A 239 14.49 20.25 -25.68
CA GLN A 239 13.84 21.56 -25.59
C GLN A 239 12.72 21.47 -24.56
N GLN A 240 12.83 22.22 -23.45
CA GLN A 240 11.75 22.29 -22.46
C GLN A 240 10.46 22.83 -23.11
N VAL A 241 9.37 22.07 -22.98
CA VAL A 241 8.03 22.39 -23.51
C VAL A 241 6.95 22.26 -22.42
N ARG A 242 5.79 22.86 -22.69
CA ARG A 242 4.57 22.77 -21.88
C ARG A 242 3.40 22.26 -22.70
N PHE A 243 2.51 21.53 -22.02
CA PHE A 243 1.26 20.99 -22.57
C PHE A 243 0.18 20.91 -21.49
N ASP A 244 -1.07 20.67 -21.87
CA ASP A 244 -2.23 20.92 -21.01
C ASP A 244 -2.81 19.65 -20.39
N SER A 245 -2.69 18.48 -21.03
CA SER A 245 -3.17 17.21 -20.48
C SER A 245 -2.23 16.03 -20.73
N LEU A 246 -2.22 15.10 -19.78
CA LEU A 246 -1.47 13.85 -19.80
C LEU A 246 -2.46 12.70 -19.55
N SER A 247 -2.44 11.67 -20.39
CA SER A 247 -3.30 10.50 -20.22
C SER A 247 -2.50 9.21 -20.24
N TYR A 248 -2.86 8.26 -19.39
CA TYR A 248 -2.28 6.93 -19.37
C TYR A 248 -3.22 5.93 -20.05
N TYR A 249 -2.66 4.96 -20.76
CA TYR A 249 -3.41 3.97 -21.54
C TYR A 249 -2.94 2.55 -21.22
N ASP A 250 -3.78 1.57 -21.48
CA ASP A 250 -3.34 0.18 -21.59
C ASP A 250 -2.48 0.05 -22.87
N PRO A 251 -1.23 -0.44 -22.80
CA PRO A 251 -0.40 -0.62 -23.98
C PRO A 251 -0.93 -1.69 -24.94
N ASP A 252 -1.71 -2.66 -24.46
CA ASP A 252 -2.32 -3.72 -25.27
C ASP A 252 -3.69 -3.31 -25.84
N ASP A 253 -4.40 -2.38 -25.20
CA ASP A 253 -5.66 -1.78 -25.69
C ASP A 253 -5.69 -0.26 -25.48
N PRO A 254 -5.05 0.52 -26.37
CA PRO A 254 -4.96 1.98 -26.24
C PRO A 254 -6.19 2.72 -26.79
N SER A 255 -7.36 2.07 -26.86
CA SER A 255 -8.58 2.66 -27.44
C SER A 255 -9.14 3.82 -26.63
N GLU A 256 -9.07 3.74 -25.31
CA GLU A 256 -9.51 4.77 -24.37
C GLU A 256 -8.48 4.96 -23.23
N PRO A 257 -8.35 6.17 -22.66
CA PRO A 257 -7.44 6.41 -21.56
C PRO A 257 -7.94 5.73 -20.28
N VAL A 258 -7.03 5.11 -19.54
CA VAL A 258 -7.27 4.61 -18.17
C VAL A 258 -7.58 5.79 -17.25
N VAL A 259 -6.81 6.88 -17.39
CA VAL A 259 -7.03 8.13 -16.67
C VAL A 259 -6.40 9.29 -17.44
N THR A 260 -7.03 10.47 -17.34
CA THR A 260 -6.51 11.74 -17.87
C THR A 260 -6.32 12.72 -16.71
N PHE A 261 -5.16 13.35 -16.66
CA PHE A 261 -4.84 14.44 -15.75
C PHE A 261 -4.75 15.76 -16.52
N ASP A 262 -5.47 16.77 -16.05
CA ASP A 262 -5.49 18.10 -16.65
C ASP A 262 -4.61 19.10 -15.90
N GLY A 263 -4.05 20.06 -16.62
CA GLY A 263 -3.35 21.23 -16.10
C GLY A 263 -1.87 21.22 -16.48
N GLY A 264 -1.34 22.39 -16.81
CA GLY A 264 -0.02 22.60 -17.40
C GLY A 264 1.08 21.67 -16.86
N PHE A 265 1.53 20.75 -17.72
CA PHE A 265 2.69 19.89 -17.53
C PHE A 265 3.89 20.47 -18.28
N SER A 266 5.10 20.08 -17.89
CA SER A 266 6.29 20.30 -18.71
C SER A 266 7.02 18.98 -18.97
N ALA A 267 7.77 18.96 -20.06
CA ALA A 267 8.60 17.84 -20.50
C ALA A 267 9.79 18.37 -21.29
N GLY A 268 10.87 17.59 -21.34
CA GLY A 268 11.92 17.76 -22.32
C GLY A 268 11.44 17.20 -23.66
N ARG A 269 11.21 18.05 -24.66
CA ARG A 269 11.00 17.57 -26.03
C ARG A 269 12.35 17.16 -26.60
N VAL A 270 12.54 15.87 -26.85
CA VAL A 270 13.74 15.36 -27.52
C VAL A 270 13.79 15.92 -28.94
N VAL A 271 14.82 16.72 -29.21
CA VAL A 271 15.09 17.30 -30.53
C VAL A 271 16.06 16.42 -31.30
N ASP A 272 17.09 15.93 -30.62
CA ASP A 272 18.13 15.06 -31.16
C ASP A 272 18.71 14.15 -30.08
N TYR A 273 19.17 12.97 -30.48
CA TYR A 273 20.08 12.16 -29.67
C TYR A 273 21.51 12.62 -29.97
N VAL A 274 22.27 12.97 -28.94
CA VAL A 274 23.56 13.65 -29.09
C VAL A 274 24.70 12.95 -28.40
N TYR A 275 25.88 13.13 -28.98
CA TYR A 275 27.14 12.54 -28.52
C TYR A 275 28.25 13.58 -28.55
N THR A 276 29.15 13.49 -27.58
CA THR A 276 30.43 14.20 -27.60
C THR A 276 31.46 13.39 -28.39
N LYS A 277 32.59 14.02 -28.74
CA LYS A 277 33.72 13.29 -29.36
C LYS A 277 34.46 12.36 -28.40
N GLY A 278 34.15 12.41 -27.10
CA GLY A 278 34.74 11.53 -26.09
C GLY A 278 34.04 10.18 -25.99
N PHE A 279 32.88 9.99 -26.63
CA PHE A 279 32.15 8.73 -26.61
C PHE A 279 32.97 7.61 -27.29
N GLY A 280 33.03 6.43 -26.67
CA GLY A 280 33.91 5.34 -27.10
C GLY A 280 33.52 4.70 -28.44
N ASP A 281 32.21 4.59 -28.72
CA ASP A 281 31.66 3.81 -29.82
C ASP A 281 31.12 4.69 -30.97
N LEU A 282 31.87 5.73 -31.33
CA LEU A 282 31.46 6.69 -32.37
C LEU A 282 31.45 6.10 -33.79
N GLU A 283 32.13 4.97 -34.03
CA GLU A 283 32.30 4.39 -35.38
C GLU A 283 30.97 3.92 -36.00
N ASP A 284 30.01 3.51 -35.17
CA ASP A 284 28.69 3.04 -35.60
C ASP A 284 27.67 4.20 -35.79
N LEU A 285 28.02 5.41 -35.38
CA LEU A 285 27.13 6.56 -35.37
C LEU A 285 27.36 7.50 -36.56
N LYS A 286 26.26 8.03 -37.11
CA LYS A 286 26.33 9.00 -38.21
C LYS A 286 26.07 10.40 -37.71
N LEU A 287 27.11 11.04 -37.17
CA LEU A 287 26.96 12.35 -36.54
C LEU A 287 26.87 13.54 -37.52
N THR A 288 26.29 14.65 -37.05
CA THR A 288 26.32 15.92 -37.77
C THR A 288 27.76 16.44 -37.98
N PRO A 289 28.06 17.10 -39.12
CA PRO A 289 29.41 17.61 -39.38
C PRO A 289 29.78 18.84 -38.54
N ARG A 290 28.79 19.50 -37.93
CA ARG A 290 28.94 20.62 -37.01
C ARG A 290 28.19 20.30 -35.71
N PRO A 291 28.65 20.82 -34.56
CA PRO A 291 27.94 20.64 -33.32
C PRO A 291 26.56 21.30 -33.38
N VAL A 292 25.58 20.66 -32.74
CA VAL A 292 24.21 21.21 -32.58
C VAL A 292 24.10 22.11 -31.35
N GLY A 293 25.04 21.97 -30.41
CA GLY A 293 25.14 22.76 -29.19
C GLY A 293 26.41 22.46 -28.42
N GLN A 294 26.43 22.84 -27.15
CA GLN A 294 27.52 22.54 -26.21
C GLN A 294 26.92 22.07 -24.87
N TYR A 295 27.58 21.12 -24.22
CA TYR A 295 27.32 20.70 -22.84
C TYR A 295 28.53 21.14 -21.99
N GLY A 296 28.32 22.13 -21.12
CA GLY A 296 29.43 22.92 -20.58
C GLY A 296 30.24 23.55 -21.72
N ASP A 297 31.55 23.28 -21.74
CA ASP A 297 32.45 23.71 -22.82
C ASP A 297 32.60 22.67 -23.96
N THR A 298 31.96 21.51 -23.83
CA THR A 298 32.12 20.37 -24.76
C THR A 298 31.12 20.43 -25.91
N PRO A 299 31.55 20.46 -27.18
CA PRO A 299 30.63 20.43 -28.32
C PRO A 299 29.91 19.08 -28.44
N VAL A 300 28.61 19.13 -28.71
CA VAL A 300 27.75 17.95 -28.89
C VAL A 300 27.22 17.85 -30.32
N TYR A 301 27.13 16.64 -30.85
CA TYR A 301 26.79 16.35 -32.24
C TYR A 301 25.60 15.40 -32.29
N ALA A 302 24.64 15.65 -33.18
CA ALA A 302 23.43 14.84 -33.27
C ALA A 302 23.64 13.62 -34.15
N ASP A 303 23.06 12.49 -33.76
CA ASP A 303 22.98 11.30 -34.62
C ASP A 303 21.91 11.48 -35.72
N LEU A 304 22.37 11.44 -36.97
CA LEU A 304 21.53 11.58 -38.15
C LEU A 304 20.64 10.36 -38.38
N ASN A 305 21.00 9.18 -37.88
CA ASN A 305 20.17 7.98 -38.01
C ASN A 305 18.96 8.08 -37.07
N ALA A 306 19.18 8.37 -35.79
CA ALA A 306 18.12 8.63 -34.82
C ALA A 306 17.18 9.76 -35.29
N ARG A 307 17.74 10.90 -35.74
CA ARG A 307 16.96 12.01 -36.28
C ARG A 307 16.06 11.59 -37.45
N LYS A 308 16.60 10.78 -38.38
CA LYS A 308 15.81 10.27 -39.52
C LYS A 308 14.70 9.33 -39.05
N SER A 309 14.94 8.51 -38.03
CA SER A 309 13.92 7.64 -37.44
C SER A 309 12.75 8.46 -36.86
N MET A 310 13.07 9.46 -36.02
CA MET A 310 12.09 10.38 -35.43
C MET A 310 11.26 11.12 -36.48
N GLN A 311 11.90 11.61 -37.56
CA GLN A 311 11.22 12.28 -38.67
C GLN A 311 10.22 11.38 -39.41
N ASN A 312 10.41 10.05 -39.35
CA ASN A 312 9.49 9.07 -39.91
C ASN A 312 8.43 8.58 -38.90
N GLY A 313 8.34 9.23 -37.73
CA GLY A 313 7.40 8.87 -36.67
C GLY A 313 7.73 7.55 -35.98
N ARG A 314 9.02 7.18 -35.92
CA ARG A 314 9.54 6.00 -35.22
C ARG A 314 10.49 6.43 -34.10
N PRO A 315 10.66 5.61 -33.05
CA PRO A 315 11.66 5.84 -32.01
C PRO A 315 13.06 6.13 -32.58
N GLY A 316 13.74 7.14 -32.05
CA GLY A 316 15.07 7.56 -32.43
C GLY A 316 16.17 6.90 -31.61
N GLY A 317 15.99 6.80 -30.29
CA GLY A 317 17.02 6.31 -29.36
C GLY A 317 16.92 4.83 -29.01
N SER A 318 15.84 4.15 -29.40
CA SER A 318 15.65 2.72 -29.18
C SER A 318 14.81 2.11 -30.30
N THR A 319 14.59 0.80 -30.25
CA THR A 319 13.67 0.11 -31.18
C THR A 319 12.20 0.29 -30.79
N THR A 320 11.92 0.67 -29.53
CA THR A 320 10.59 0.50 -28.92
C THR A 320 10.04 1.78 -28.27
N PHE A 321 10.87 2.51 -27.51
CA PHE A 321 10.46 3.66 -26.70
C PHE A 321 10.70 5.00 -27.38
N TYR A 322 9.72 5.89 -27.31
CA TYR A 322 9.78 7.26 -27.83
C TYR A 322 10.43 8.25 -26.84
N GLY A 323 11.32 7.76 -25.98
CA GLY A 323 11.96 8.50 -24.89
C GLY A 323 11.67 7.90 -23.51
N ILE A 324 12.04 8.65 -22.47
CA ILE A 324 12.03 8.21 -21.06
C ILE A 324 10.94 8.98 -20.30
N PHE A 325 10.10 8.24 -19.59
CA PHE A 325 9.16 8.75 -18.61
C PHE A 325 9.74 8.60 -17.21
N GLY A 326 10.32 9.70 -16.71
CA GLY A 326 10.81 9.79 -15.34
C GLY A 326 9.70 9.59 -14.32
N ALA A 327 9.89 8.57 -13.48
CA ALA A 327 8.96 8.06 -12.50
C ALA A 327 9.51 8.08 -11.07
N ALA A 328 10.52 8.91 -10.82
CA ALA A 328 11.13 9.12 -9.53
C ALA A 328 10.14 9.59 -8.43
N ASP A 329 10.49 9.26 -7.19
CA ASP A 329 9.87 9.80 -5.97
C ASP A 329 10.58 11.07 -5.47
N PHE A 330 11.61 11.52 -6.18
CA PHE A 330 12.34 12.78 -5.99
C PHE A 330 12.12 13.74 -7.17
N ILE A 331 12.59 14.99 -7.02
CA ILE A 331 12.55 16.00 -8.09
C ILE A 331 13.63 17.07 -7.88
N PHE A 332 14.35 17.43 -8.95
CA PHE A 332 15.36 18.50 -8.91
C PHE A 332 14.72 19.91 -8.99
N PRO A 333 15.37 20.96 -8.45
CA PRO A 333 14.94 22.34 -8.61
C PRO A 333 14.86 22.75 -10.08
N GLY A 334 13.79 23.43 -10.47
CA GLY A 334 13.60 23.88 -11.86
C GLY A 334 12.83 22.89 -12.73
N ASN A 335 12.78 21.62 -12.34
CA ASN A 335 11.99 20.60 -13.02
C ASN A 335 10.49 20.77 -12.71
N GLN A 336 9.67 20.68 -13.76
CA GLN A 336 8.20 20.82 -13.69
C GLN A 336 7.58 19.54 -14.24
N THR A 337 7.55 18.48 -13.43
CA THR A 337 7.51 17.11 -13.97
C THR A 337 6.12 16.49 -14.03
N VAL A 338 6.01 15.50 -14.92
CA VAL A 338 4.90 14.55 -15.07
C VAL A 338 5.10 13.29 -14.24
N ALA A 339 6.11 13.21 -13.38
CA ALA A 339 6.36 12.02 -12.57
C ALA A 339 5.11 11.61 -11.75
N PRO A 340 4.90 10.31 -11.44
CA PRO A 340 3.77 9.81 -10.66
C PRO A 340 3.49 10.62 -9.39
N GLY A 341 4.55 11.00 -8.67
CA GLY A 341 4.45 11.84 -7.46
C GLY A 341 3.81 13.21 -7.70
N GLY A 342 3.83 13.74 -8.92
CA GLY A 342 3.10 14.94 -9.34
C GLY A 342 1.59 14.75 -9.54
N GLN A 343 1.09 13.51 -9.58
CA GLN A 343 -0.34 13.19 -9.75
C GLN A 343 -1.02 12.62 -8.50
N THR A 344 -0.26 12.22 -7.48
CA THR A 344 -0.79 11.63 -6.24
C THR A 344 -0.24 12.36 -5.01
N GLN A 345 -1.02 12.41 -3.92
CA GLN A 345 -0.59 12.96 -2.63
C GLN A 345 -0.04 11.88 -1.70
N SER A 346 -0.62 10.68 -1.78
CA SER A 346 -0.26 9.54 -0.93
C SER A 346 0.97 8.80 -1.44
N GLY A 347 1.12 8.67 -2.76
CA GLY A 347 2.16 7.85 -3.38
C GLY A 347 1.65 6.79 -4.35
N TYR A 348 2.53 5.87 -4.73
CA TYR A 348 2.29 4.89 -5.78
C TYR A 348 3.02 3.56 -5.56
N VAL A 349 2.56 2.53 -6.26
CA VAL A 349 3.15 1.17 -6.27
C VAL A 349 3.55 0.80 -7.69
N VAL A 350 4.73 0.23 -7.85
CA VAL A 350 5.21 -0.42 -9.08
C VAL A 350 5.23 -1.93 -8.85
N SER A 351 4.38 -2.65 -9.57
CA SER A 351 4.24 -4.11 -9.50
C SER A 351 4.63 -4.73 -10.82
N ALA A 352 5.89 -5.17 -10.92
CA ALA A 352 6.52 -5.70 -12.13
C ALA A 352 6.94 -7.18 -11.99
N ASN A 353 6.56 -7.83 -10.90
CA ASN A 353 6.94 -9.20 -10.55
C ASN A 353 5.87 -10.23 -10.95
N ALA A 354 5.17 -10.03 -12.06
CA ALA A 354 4.19 -10.98 -12.59
C ALA A 354 4.22 -11.01 -14.12
N ASN A 355 3.76 -12.11 -14.72
CA ASN A 355 3.67 -12.30 -16.17
C ASN A 355 5.01 -12.09 -16.92
N LEU A 356 6.14 -12.48 -16.29
CA LEU A 356 7.49 -12.38 -16.84
C LEU A 356 7.73 -13.43 -17.95
N GLY A 357 7.00 -13.37 -19.07
CA GLY A 357 7.52 -13.94 -20.31
C GLY A 357 6.77 -14.95 -21.14
N LYS A 358 5.50 -15.27 -20.86
CA LYS A 358 4.45 -15.74 -21.80
C LYS A 358 3.32 -16.39 -20.98
N GLU A 359 2.08 -16.10 -21.40
CA GLU A 359 0.79 -16.34 -20.74
C GLU A 359 0.43 -15.33 -19.64
N LYS A 360 -0.66 -14.57 -19.86
CA LYS A 360 -1.26 -13.66 -18.86
C LYS A 360 -2.02 -14.50 -17.83
N THR A 361 -1.30 -15.10 -16.88
CA THR A 361 -1.88 -15.94 -15.82
C THR A 361 -2.40 -15.11 -14.65
N THR A 362 -1.82 -13.93 -14.43
CA THR A 362 -2.25 -13.01 -13.38
C THR A 362 -3.36 -12.09 -13.89
N PRO A 363 -4.56 -12.09 -13.29
CA PRO A 363 -5.68 -11.30 -13.75
C PRO A 363 -5.57 -9.82 -13.38
N GLY A 364 -6.22 -8.97 -14.18
CA GLY A 364 -6.21 -7.52 -14.00
C GLY A 364 -4.94 -6.86 -14.56
N CYS A 365 -4.61 -5.68 -14.03
CA CYS A 365 -3.43 -4.91 -14.41
C CYS A 365 -2.15 -5.62 -13.94
N ALA A 366 -1.36 -6.22 -14.84
CA ALA A 366 -0.13 -6.94 -14.52
C ALA A 366 0.82 -7.01 -15.75
N PRO A 367 1.98 -6.31 -15.74
CA PRO A 367 2.50 -5.47 -14.67
C PRO A 367 1.73 -4.15 -14.53
N CYS A 368 1.91 -3.45 -13.40
CA CYS A 368 1.07 -2.30 -13.04
C CYS A 368 1.81 -1.19 -12.31
N LEU A 369 1.50 0.06 -12.65
CA LEU A 369 1.69 1.22 -11.79
C LEU A 369 0.36 1.53 -11.11
N THR A 370 0.30 1.57 -9.78
CA THR A 370 -0.92 1.98 -9.06
C THR A 370 -0.69 3.31 -8.37
N LEU A 371 -1.43 4.35 -8.76
CA LEU A 371 -1.45 5.63 -8.04
C LEU A 371 -2.45 5.58 -6.88
N ASN A 372 -2.29 6.47 -5.90
CA ASN A 372 -3.17 6.65 -4.74
C ASN A 372 -3.21 5.45 -3.78
N LEU A 373 -2.37 5.53 -2.74
CA LEU A 373 -2.25 4.50 -1.71
C LEU A 373 -3.44 4.56 -0.75
N SER A 374 -4.15 3.43 -0.66
CA SER A 374 -5.13 3.16 0.40
C SER A 374 -4.47 2.43 1.57
N PRO A 375 -5.12 2.38 2.76
CA PRO A 375 -4.70 1.49 3.84
C PRO A 375 -4.52 0.04 3.37
N SER A 376 -5.43 -0.48 2.55
CA SER A 376 -5.32 -1.82 1.97
C SER A 376 -4.05 -1.99 1.14
N LEU A 377 -3.69 -1.01 0.29
CA LEU A 377 -2.45 -1.08 -0.48
C LEU A 377 -1.22 -1.06 0.42
N ARG A 378 -1.15 -0.15 1.39
CA ARG A 378 -0.04 -0.07 2.34
C ARG A 378 0.15 -1.38 3.10
N SER A 379 -0.94 -2.04 3.47
CA SER A 379 -0.91 -3.32 4.19
C SER A 379 -0.36 -4.50 3.38
N GLN A 380 -0.09 -4.33 2.08
CA GLN A 380 0.62 -5.33 1.27
C GLN A 380 2.13 -5.32 1.51
N PHE A 381 2.65 -4.31 2.20
CA PHE A 381 4.08 -4.08 2.39
C PHE A 381 4.43 -4.10 3.89
N THR A 382 5.41 -4.93 4.23
CA THR A 382 5.96 -5.02 5.59
C THR A 382 7.47 -4.73 5.63
N ALA A 383 8.16 -4.77 4.48
CA ALA A 383 9.55 -4.34 4.34
C ALA A 383 9.66 -2.80 4.23
N LEU A 384 9.49 -2.08 5.35
CA LEU A 384 9.43 -0.61 5.35
C LEU A 384 10.82 0.04 5.50
N MET A 385 11.12 1.02 4.63
CA MET A 385 12.35 1.81 4.56
C MET A 385 12.02 3.31 4.61
N PRO A 386 12.04 3.93 5.80
CA PRO A 386 11.86 5.38 5.92
C PRO A 386 13.00 6.15 5.21
N TRP A 387 12.67 7.23 4.51
CA TRP A 387 13.60 7.96 3.63
C TRP A 387 14.80 8.63 4.31
N GLY A 388 14.79 8.75 5.65
CA GLY A 388 15.81 9.48 6.40
C GLY A 388 15.70 11.01 6.24
N GLU A 389 16.77 11.74 6.58
CA GLU A 389 16.84 13.20 6.37
C GLU A 389 17.27 13.51 4.92
N GLY A 390 16.40 14.13 4.13
CA GLY A 390 16.69 14.50 2.74
C GLY A 390 17.66 15.68 2.60
N ASP A 391 18.43 15.70 1.50
CA ASP A 391 19.33 16.80 1.12
C ASP A 391 18.58 17.78 0.22
N PHE A 392 17.75 18.60 0.85
CA PHE A 392 16.89 19.54 0.14
C PHE A 392 17.60 20.82 -0.33
N GLN A 393 18.94 20.84 -0.34
CA GLN A 393 19.68 21.84 -1.12
C GLN A 393 19.74 21.43 -2.59
N ALA A 394 19.91 20.14 -2.86
CA ALA A 394 19.96 19.57 -4.20
C ALA A 394 18.59 19.16 -4.75
N TYR A 395 17.62 18.83 -3.88
CA TYR A 395 16.28 18.35 -4.28
C TYR A 395 15.14 19.23 -3.73
N GLN A 396 13.98 19.20 -4.39
CA GLN A 396 12.78 19.83 -3.83
C GLN A 396 12.17 18.96 -2.73
N ARG A 397 11.59 19.60 -1.72
CA ARG A 397 10.91 18.91 -0.60
C ARG A 397 9.57 18.29 -0.98
N ARG A 398 8.95 18.81 -2.04
CA ARG A 398 7.60 18.46 -2.44
C ARG A 398 7.45 18.53 -3.94
N PHE A 399 6.63 17.65 -4.48
CA PHE A 399 6.16 17.75 -5.85
C PHE A 399 5.29 19.01 -6.01
N PRO A 400 5.64 19.96 -6.90
CA PRO A 400 4.94 21.24 -7.00
C PRO A 400 3.44 21.11 -7.29
N ARG A 401 3.05 20.08 -8.04
CA ARG A 401 1.69 19.91 -8.56
C ARG A 401 0.75 19.22 -7.57
N SER A 402 1.17 18.10 -6.98
CA SER A 402 0.36 17.35 -6.01
C SER A 402 0.48 17.89 -4.59
N GLY A 403 1.62 18.50 -4.25
CA GLY A 403 1.99 18.86 -2.89
C GLY A 403 2.49 17.68 -2.04
N ALA A 404 2.63 16.48 -2.62
CA ALA A 404 3.21 15.31 -1.95
C ALA A 404 4.65 15.58 -1.52
N ASN A 405 5.15 14.87 -0.50
CA ASN A 405 6.58 14.93 -0.21
C ASN A 405 7.37 14.31 -1.37
N ALA A 406 8.57 14.83 -1.60
CA ALA A 406 9.54 14.27 -2.52
C ALA A 406 10.79 13.85 -1.73
N SER A 407 11.40 12.75 -2.14
CA SER A 407 12.60 12.17 -1.56
C SER A 407 13.88 12.77 -2.15
N ASN A 408 15.02 12.17 -1.82
CA ASN A 408 16.26 12.28 -2.60
C ASN A 408 16.32 11.15 -3.63
N GLU A 409 17.20 11.29 -4.62
CA GLU A 409 17.53 10.22 -5.57
C GLU A 409 18.07 8.95 -4.90
N PHE A 410 19.05 9.11 -4.01
CA PHE A 410 19.52 8.04 -3.14
C PHE A 410 18.91 8.26 -1.76
N GLU A 411 18.07 7.33 -1.32
CA GLU A 411 17.30 7.47 -0.09
C GLU A 411 17.37 6.24 0.82
N GLY A 412 16.90 6.43 2.06
CA GLY A 412 16.79 5.36 3.03
C GLY A 412 18.13 4.93 3.62
N SER A 413 18.08 3.92 4.48
CA SER A 413 19.27 3.31 5.07
C SER A 413 19.13 1.80 5.00
N TYR A 414 19.34 1.27 3.79
CA TYR A 414 19.28 -0.14 3.50
C TYR A 414 20.46 -0.85 4.13
N ARG A 415 20.22 -2.02 4.74
CA ARG A 415 21.28 -2.94 5.16
C ARG A 415 21.31 -4.09 4.19
N TYR A 416 22.46 -4.27 3.54
CA TYR A 416 22.64 -5.31 2.55
C TYR A 416 24.04 -5.90 2.57
N ALA A 417 24.20 -7.11 2.06
CA ALA A 417 25.44 -7.85 1.98
C ALA A 417 25.63 -8.32 0.55
N ILE A 418 26.86 -8.20 0.08
CA ILE A 418 27.27 -8.76 -1.20
C ILE A 418 28.19 -9.93 -0.88
N SER A 419 27.79 -11.13 -1.32
CA SER A 419 28.52 -12.38 -1.10
C SER A 419 29.00 -12.96 -2.42
N PHE A 420 30.25 -13.41 -2.47
CA PHE A 420 30.89 -13.89 -3.69
C PHE A 420 31.90 -14.99 -3.38
N ASP A 421 32.20 -15.83 -4.36
CA ASP A 421 33.28 -16.81 -4.23
C ASP A 421 34.65 -16.15 -4.40
N ASN A 422 35.58 -16.46 -3.48
CA ASN A 422 36.98 -16.14 -3.63
C ASN A 422 37.81 -17.41 -3.47
N LYS A 423 38.17 -18.05 -4.60
CA LYS A 423 38.99 -19.26 -4.66
C LYS A 423 38.39 -20.43 -3.85
N GLY A 424 37.09 -20.66 -4.01
CA GLY A 424 36.35 -21.73 -3.32
C GLY A 424 35.95 -21.40 -1.88
N LYS A 425 36.05 -20.13 -1.46
CA LYS A 425 35.58 -19.65 -0.16
C LYS A 425 34.59 -18.51 -0.34
N LYS A 426 33.34 -18.72 0.08
CA LYS A 426 32.31 -17.66 0.12
C LYS A 426 32.78 -16.53 1.05
N GLN A 427 32.97 -15.35 0.49
CA GLN A 427 33.15 -14.10 1.22
C GLN A 427 31.80 -13.39 1.29
N SER A 428 31.58 -12.59 2.34
CA SER A 428 30.40 -11.74 2.47
C SER A 428 30.83 -10.40 3.06
N VAL A 429 30.31 -9.32 2.50
CA VAL A 429 30.66 -7.94 2.89
C VAL A 429 29.39 -7.16 3.13
N ASP A 430 29.23 -6.68 4.36
CA ASP A 430 28.06 -5.91 4.78
C ASP A 430 28.21 -4.42 4.45
N PHE A 431 27.12 -3.82 4.02
CA PHE A 431 26.95 -2.41 3.72
C PHE A 431 25.71 -1.85 4.43
N SER A 432 25.75 -0.55 4.66
CA SER A 432 24.60 0.23 5.12
C SER A 432 24.67 1.57 4.43
N GLY A 433 23.58 2.00 3.81
CA GLY A 433 23.56 3.26 3.09
C GLY A 433 22.30 3.45 2.26
N PRO A 434 22.19 4.61 1.61
CA PRO A 434 21.06 4.88 0.73
C PRO A 434 21.19 4.10 -0.58
N VAL A 435 20.05 3.84 -1.19
CA VAL A 435 19.92 3.11 -2.45
C VAL A 435 19.06 3.93 -3.39
N LEU A 436 19.38 3.89 -4.69
CA LEU A 436 18.47 4.31 -5.74
C LEU A 436 17.77 3.07 -6.31
N LEU A 437 16.44 3.03 -6.28
CA LEU A 437 15.63 1.97 -6.90
C LEU A 437 15.22 2.40 -8.30
N ASP A 438 15.80 1.76 -9.31
CA ASP A 438 15.81 2.25 -10.68
C ASP A 438 15.31 1.17 -11.66
N THR A 439 14.16 1.42 -12.29
CA THR A 439 13.59 0.55 -13.31
C THR A 439 14.24 0.72 -14.70
N GLY A 440 14.95 1.82 -14.93
CA GLY A 440 15.80 2.06 -16.10
C GLY A 440 17.15 1.34 -16.03
N THR A 441 17.67 1.03 -14.85
CA THR A 441 18.90 0.23 -14.71
C THR A 441 18.62 -1.26 -14.94
N SER A 442 19.33 -1.88 -15.90
CA SER A 442 19.08 -3.29 -16.30
C SER A 442 19.72 -4.34 -15.39
N THR A 443 20.70 -3.96 -14.58
CA THR A 443 21.48 -4.87 -13.72
C THR A 443 20.90 -4.94 -12.31
N PHE A 444 21.19 -6.00 -11.54
CA PHE A 444 20.60 -6.11 -10.20
C PHE A 444 21.19 -5.06 -9.24
N ILE A 445 22.52 -4.94 -9.19
CA ILE A 445 23.20 -3.82 -8.50
C ILE A 445 24.19 -3.17 -9.45
N PHE A 446 24.15 -1.85 -9.53
CA PHE A 446 25.17 -1.03 -10.14
C PHE A 446 25.96 -0.29 -9.04
N ILE A 447 27.28 -0.52 -9.00
CA ILE A 447 28.16 0.07 -7.98
C ILE A 447 28.62 1.45 -8.45
N THR A 448 28.04 2.50 -7.87
CA THR A 448 28.36 3.89 -8.20
C THR A 448 29.57 4.45 -7.43
N THR A 449 29.91 3.89 -6.26
CA THR A 449 30.96 4.44 -5.39
C THR A 449 32.28 3.67 -5.45
N GLU A 450 33.41 4.40 -5.43
CA GLU A 450 34.73 3.79 -5.26
C GLU A 450 34.90 3.13 -3.90
N SER A 451 34.30 3.70 -2.85
CA SER A 451 34.43 3.21 -1.47
C SER A 451 33.86 1.80 -1.31
N ILE A 452 32.67 1.54 -1.86
CA ILE A 452 32.04 0.21 -1.86
C ILE A 452 32.91 -0.78 -2.62
N PHE A 453 33.35 -0.41 -3.83
CA PHE A 453 34.17 -1.28 -4.66
C PHE A 453 35.53 -1.61 -4.03
N ASN A 454 36.23 -0.61 -3.48
CA ASN A 454 37.50 -0.81 -2.77
C ASN A 454 37.32 -1.74 -1.56
N LYS A 455 36.20 -1.63 -0.84
CA LYS A 455 35.89 -2.52 0.28
C LYS A 455 35.65 -3.96 -0.20
N LEU A 456 34.93 -4.16 -1.31
CA LEU A 456 34.77 -5.48 -1.93
C LEU A 456 36.12 -6.06 -2.39
N GLN A 457 36.92 -5.26 -3.11
CA GLN A 457 38.24 -5.66 -3.60
C GLN A 457 39.20 -6.04 -2.46
N SER A 458 39.12 -5.36 -1.32
CA SER A 458 39.91 -5.70 -0.12
C SER A 458 39.62 -7.11 0.41
N ARG A 459 38.49 -7.70 0.01
CA ARG A 459 38.06 -9.08 0.33
C ARG A 459 38.26 -10.06 -0.84
N GLY A 460 38.91 -9.61 -1.91
CA GLY A 460 39.24 -10.42 -3.10
C GLY A 460 38.11 -10.50 -4.13
N PHE A 461 37.19 -9.53 -4.13
CA PHE A 461 36.22 -9.38 -5.21
C PHE A 461 36.91 -8.89 -6.49
N HIS A 462 36.54 -9.48 -7.63
CA HIS A 462 37.05 -9.10 -8.94
C HIS A 462 35.90 -9.07 -9.96
N LEU A 463 35.90 -8.06 -10.82
CA LEU A 463 35.01 -7.99 -11.98
C LEU A 463 35.66 -8.70 -13.17
N ASN A 464 34.84 -9.20 -14.09
CA ASN A 464 35.28 -9.75 -15.37
C ASN A 464 35.67 -8.63 -16.37
N GLU A 465 35.99 -9.01 -17.59
CA GLU A 465 36.38 -8.08 -18.67
C GLU A 465 35.28 -7.06 -19.04
N TYR A 466 34.01 -7.40 -18.81
CA TYR A 466 32.85 -6.54 -19.02
C TYR A 466 32.49 -5.69 -17.79
N ARG A 467 33.38 -5.64 -16.79
CA ARG A 467 33.17 -4.93 -15.53
C ARG A 467 31.93 -5.40 -14.75
N SER A 468 31.60 -6.69 -14.87
CA SER A 468 30.50 -7.33 -14.17
C SER A 468 30.94 -8.53 -13.33
N ALA A 469 30.09 -8.99 -12.41
CA ALA A 469 30.26 -10.23 -11.66
C ALA A 469 28.91 -10.83 -11.25
N VAL A 470 28.89 -12.12 -10.93
CA VAL A 470 27.74 -12.81 -10.35
C VAL A 470 27.97 -12.99 -8.85
N VAL A 471 26.98 -12.60 -8.05
CA VAL A 471 27.05 -12.59 -6.57
C VAL A 471 25.70 -12.98 -5.96
N ASP A 472 25.71 -13.24 -4.65
CA ASP A 472 24.49 -13.26 -3.84
C ASP A 472 24.33 -11.93 -3.12
N VAL A 473 23.12 -11.37 -3.12
CA VAL A 473 22.77 -10.15 -2.39
C VAL A 473 21.75 -10.47 -1.32
N LYS A 474 22.02 -10.09 -0.08
CA LYS A 474 21.03 -10.16 0.99
C LYS A 474 20.61 -8.77 1.41
N ILE A 475 19.32 -8.53 1.58
CA ILE A 475 18.77 -7.29 2.17
C ILE A 475 18.06 -7.66 3.47
N TRP A 476 18.27 -6.91 4.55
CA TRP A 476 17.69 -7.23 5.86
C TRP A 476 17.49 -6.02 6.77
N GLY A 477 16.94 -6.30 7.96
CA GLY A 477 16.77 -5.31 9.03
C GLY A 477 15.34 -4.81 9.16
N PHE A 478 14.39 -5.52 8.56
CA PHE A 478 12.97 -5.25 8.66
C PHE A 478 12.40 -5.78 9.98
N GLU A 479 11.23 -5.25 10.36
CA GLU A 479 10.51 -5.66 11.56
C GLU A 479 10.09 -7.13 11.50
N ASP A 480 9.62 -7.59 10.33
CA ASP A 480 9.43 -9.01 10.06
C ASP A 480 10.70 -9.64 9.46
N SER A 481 10.94 -10.92 9.79
CA SER A 481 12.05 -11.66 9.20
C SER A 481 11.76 -12.19 7.79
N PHE A 482 10.50 -12.18 7.37
CA PHE A 482 10.06 -12.73 6.08
C PHE A 482 10.67 -11.98 4.90
N ASN A 483 10.87 -10.66 5.03
CA ASN A 483 11.49 -9.81 4.03
C ASN A 483 13.02 -9.74 4.10
N ASN A 484 13.65 -10.42 5.06
CA ASN A 484 15.10 -10.58 5.09
C ASN A 484 15.54 -11.61 4.02
N LYS A 485 15.46 -11.23 2.75
CA LYS A 485 15.67 -12.10 1.58
C LYS A 485 17.11 -12.08 1.07
N GLU A 486 17.54 -13.23 0.56
CA GLU A 486 18.77 -13.40 -0.22
C GLU A 486 18.37 -13.64 -1.69
N TYR A 487 18.98 -12.88 -2.59
CA TYR A 487 18.87 -12.98 -4.04
C TYR A 487 20.16 -13.62 -4.53
N SER A 488 20.05 -14.83 -5.06
CA SER A 488 21.22 -15.60 -5.50
C SER A 488 21.48 -15.43 -6.98
N ASP A 489 22.75 -15.60 -7.37
CA ASP A 489 23.21 -15.58 -8.75
C ASP A 489 22.81 -14.31 -9.53
N VAL A 490 22.82 -13.16 -8.84
CA VAL A 490 22.47 -11.87 -9.45
C VAL A 490 23.71 -11.20 -10.04
N VAL A 491 23.50 -10.46 -11.14
CA VAL A 491 24.56 -9.71 -11.82
C VAL A 491 24.75 -8.35 -11.15
N ILE A 492 26.02 -8.00 -10.92
CA ILE A 492 26.41 -6.67 -10.47
C ILE A 492 27.43 -6.06 -11.43
N ASP A 493 27.25 -4.77 -11.71
CA ASP A 493 28.08 -4.04 -12.67
C ASP A 493 28.74 -2.82 -12.04
N ARG A 494 29.79 -2.33 -12.70
CA ARG A 494 30.43 -1.05 -12.41
C ARG A 494 30.78 -0.36 -13.72
N GLN A 495 30.15 0.78 -14.01
CA GLN A 495 30.70 1.70 -15.00
C GLN A 495 31.64 2.69 -14.29
N SER A 496 32.67 3.12 -15.01
CA SER A 496 33.67 4.04 -14.47
C SER A 496 33.22 5.50 -14.63
N ASP A 497 33.75 6.37 -13.77
CA ASP A 497 33.78 7.84 -13.87
C ASP A 497 32.58 8.67 -13.37
N GLU A 498 31.48 8.09 -12.85
CA GLU A 498 30.49 8.87 -12.11
C GLU A 498 31.05 9.30 -10.73
N GLU A 499 31.74 10.43 -10.72
CA GLU A 499 32.04 11.15 -9.50
C GLU A 499 30.74 11.70 -8.91
N GLY A 500 30.26 11.05 -7.84
CA GLY A 500 29.46 11.72 -6.83
C GLY A 500 28.02 11.25 -6.74
N ARG A 501 27.82 10.23 -5.90
CA ARG A 501 26.83 10.21 -4.81
C ARG A 501 27.00 8.90 -4.03
N ASP A 502 26.91 8.96 -2.70
CA ASP A 502 27.09 7.80 -1.82
C ASP A 502 25.94 6.81 -2.03
N GLY A 503 26.17 5.57 -2.47
CA GLY A 503 25.13 4.54 -2.57
C GLY A 503 25.41 3.40 -3.57
N VAL A 504 24.35 2.65 -3.88
CA VAL A 504 24.25 1.71 -5.02
C VAL A 504 22.92 1.92 -5.73
N ILE A 505 22.87 1.64 -7.03
CA ILE A 505 21.61 1.57 -7.77
C ILE A 505 21.16 0.11 -7.79
N VAL A 506 19.88 -0.13 -7.55
CA VAL A 506 19.26 -1.46 -7.60
C VAL A 506 18.23 -1.46 -8.73
N GLY A 507 18.49 -2.28 -9.75
CA GLY A 507 17.82 -2.18 -11.04
C GLY A 507 16.51 -2.98 -11.19
N ILE A 508 16.03 -3.06 -12.43
CA ILE A 508 14.80 -3.77 -12.81
C ILE A 508 14.70 -5.23 -12.33
N PRO A 509 15.79 -6.04 -12.21
CA PRO A 509 15.64 -7.42 -11.72
C PRO A 509 15.07 -7.49 -10.29
N PHE A 510 15.31 -6.46 -9.47
CA PHE A 510 14.71 -6.35 -8.14
C PHE A 510 13.19 -6.15 -8.21
N PHE A 511 12.71 -5.30 -9.12
CA PHE A 511 11.28 -5.07 -9.37
C PHE A 511 10.59 -6.26 -10.05
N GLN A 512 11.34 -7.07 -10.80
CA GLN A 512 10.85 -8.34 -11.33
C GLN A 512 10.73 -9.42 -10.23
N SER A 513 11.36 -9.20 -9.08
CA SER A 513 11.25 -10.09 -7.91
C SER A 513 10.32 -9.52 -6.83
N ASN A 514 9.98 -8.23 -6.89
CA ASN A 514 9.23 -7.54 -5.85
C ASN A 514 8.31 -6.46 -6.42
N SER A 515 7.14 -6.28 -5.82
CA SER A 515 6.41 -5.02 -5.92
C SER A 515 7.09 -3.98 -5.02
N VAL A 516 7.17 -2.72 -5.46
CA VAL A 516 7.80 -1.60 -4.75
C VAL A 516 6.79 -0.49 -4.55
N MET A 517 6.70 0.05 -3.33
CA MET A 517 5.83 1.16 -2.95
C MET A 517 6.66 2.39 -2.58
N TYR A 518 6.27 3.53 -3.11
CA TYR A 518 6.76 4.85 -2.71
C TYR A 518 5.63 5.58 -1.97
N ASP A 519 5.62 5.52 -0.64
CA ASP A 519 4.64 6.18 0.23
C ASP A 519 5.08 7.61 0.53
N LEU A 520 4.75 8.50 -0.40
CA LEU A 520 5.12 9.91 -0.35
C LEU A 520 4.49 10.62 0.86
N GLU A 521 3.32 10.19 1.31
CA GLU A 521 2.67 10.77 2.50
C GLU A 521 3.43 10.42 3.78
N ASN A 522 3.81 9.15 3.95
CA ASN A 522 4.54 8.68 5.12
C ASN A 522 6.08 8.75 4.98
N ARG A 523 6.60 9.23 3.84
CA ARG A 523 8.05 9.33 3.54
C ARG A 523 8.77 8.00 3.73
N THR A 524 8.20 6.97 3.12
CA THR A 524 8.66 5.59 3.28
C THR A 524 8.63 4.90 1.93
N THR A 525 9.72 4.25 1.58
CA THR A 525 9.75 3.27 0.51
C THR A 525 9.54 1.89 1.12
N ALA A 526 8.88 1.00 0.40
CA ALA A 526 8.70 -0.37 0.86
C ALA A 526 8.69 -1.35 -0.30
N TYR A 527 8.89 -2.62 -0.01
CA TYR A 527 8.73 -3.66 -1.03
C TYR A 527 8.05 -4.91 -0.47
N SER A 528 7.56 -5.73 -1.39
CA SER A 528 6.85 -6.96 -1.10
C SER A 528 7.18 -8.00 -2.17
N PRO A 529 7.48 -9.26 -1.80
CA PRO A 529 7.67 -10.33 -2.78
C PRO A 529 6.36 -10.72 -3.47
N TYR A 530 5.21 -10.37 -2.90
CA TYR A 530 3.92 -10.54 -3.53
C TYR A 530 3.81 -9.63 -4.76
N PHE A 531 3.15 -10.12 -5.81
CA PHE A 531 2.62 -9.23 -6.82
C PHE A 531 1.41 -8.50 -6.26
N VAL A 532 1.44 -7.17 -6.18
CA VAL A 532 0.38 -6.38 -5.54
C VAL A 532 -0.63 -5.87 -6.56
N SER A 533 -1.87 -6.34 -6.45
CA SER A 533 -3.00 -5.88 -7.27
C SER A 533 -3.96 -5.01 -6.46
N ALA A 534 -4.30 -3.84 -7.04
CA ALA A 534 -5.35 -2.96 -6.54
C ALA A 534 -6.72 -3.22 -7.21
N ALA A 535 -6.79 -4.17 -8.14
CA ALA A 535 -8.01 -4.42 -8.90
C ALA A 535 -9.11 -5.01 -7.99
N ASN A 536 -10.34 -4.58 -8.24
CA ASN A 536 -11.51 -5.26 -7.71
C ASN A 536 -11.81 -6.47 -8.58
N PHE A 537 -12.23 -7.56 -7.95
CA PHE A 537 -12.56 -8.81 -8.64
C PHE A 537 -13.94 -9.32 -8.23
N THR A 538 -14.44 -10.28 -8.99
CA THR A 538 -15.67 -11.01 -8.66
C THR A 538 -15.46 -12.52 -8.74
N THR A 539 -16.15 -13.26 -7.86
CA THR A 539 -16.25 -14.72 -7.92
C THR A 539 -17.34 -15.18 -8.90
N ASP A 540 -18.17 -14.27 -9.41
CA ASP A 540 -19.28 -14.60 -10.30
C ASP A 540 -18.84 -14.76 -11.75
N ALA A 541 -19.01 -15.96 -12.29
CA ALA A 541 -18.61 -16.32 -13.65
C ALA A 541 -19.40 -15.59 -14.77
N ALA A 542 -20.50 -14.91 -14.43
CA ALA A 542 -21.41 -14.26 -15.39
C ALA A 542 -21.27 -12.72 -15.43
N ALA A 543 -20.33 -12.12 -14.69
CA ALA A 543 -20.13 -10.68 -14.72
C ALA A 543 -19.38 -10.27 -16.00
N GLU A 544 -20.08 -9.58 -16.92
CA GLU A 544 -19.51 -9.18 -18.23
C GLU A 544 -18.50 -8.01 -18.13
N ASP A 545 -18.64 -7.15 -17.11
CA ASP A 545 -17.83 -5.92 -16.95
C ASP A 545 -16.84 -5.95 -15.76
N GLN A 546 -16.60 -7.14 -15.17
CA GLN A 546 -15.69 -7.29 -14.03
C GLN A 546 -14.66 -8.37 -14.27
N VAL A 547 -13.45 -8.14 -13.76
CA VAL A 547 -12.39 -9.14 -13.82
C VAL A 547 -12.70 -10.26 -12.84
N GLN A 548 -12.78 -11.49 -13.34
CA GLN A 548 -13.08 -12.65 -12.51
C GLN A 548 -11.83 -13.16 -11.79
N LEU A 549 -12.01 -13.51 -10.52
CA LEU A 549 -10.99 -14.18 -9.71
C LEU A 549 -11.69 -15.05 -8.66
N ASN A 550 -12.07 -16.26 -9.06
CA ASN A 550 -12.60 -17.26 -8.14
C ASN A 550 -11.53 -18.26 -7.66
N ARG A 551 -10.32 -18.23 -8.25
CA ARG A 551 -9.22 -19.14 -7.91
C ARG A 551 -7.86 -18.46 -7.96
N ALA A 552 -7.09 -18.57 -6.88
CA ALA A 552 -5.67 -18.19 -6.85
C ALA A 552 -4.82 -19.45 -7.07
N THR A 553 -3.98 -19.44 -8.12
CA THR A 553 -3.17 -20.59 -8.55
C THR A 553 -1.68 -20.35 -8.28
N SER A 554 -0.86 -21.39 -8.37
CA SER A 554 0.60 -21.31 -8.27
C SER A 554 1.28 -20.49 -9.39
N ASP A 555 0.54 -20.17 -10.46
CA ASP A 555 1.04 -19.40 -11.61
C ASP A 555 0.62 -17.93 -11.55
N ALA A 556 -0.24 -17.56 -10.60
CA ALA A 556 -0.72 -16.19 -10.42
C ALA A 556 0.26 -15.37 -9.58
N GLY A 557 0.32 -14.06 -9.85
CA GLY A 557 1.22 -13.14 -9.16
C GLY A 557 2.69 -13.46 -9.42
N SER A 558 3.51 -13.43 -8.38
CA SER A 558 4.94 -13.75 -8.44
C SER A 558 5.17 -15.24 -8.16
N ASN A 559 4.75 -16.10 -9.10
CA ASN A 559 4.79 -17.57 -8.97
C ASN A 559 4.02 -18.09 -7.74
N GLY A 560 2.74 -17.75 -7.66
CA GLY A 560 1.82 -18.15 -6.59
C GLY A 560 1.69 -17.09 -5.50
N TRP A 561 2.57 -16.10 -5.47
CA TRP A 561 2.59 -15.04 -4.46
C TRP A 561 1.75 -13.85 -4.92
N LEU A 562 0.49 -13.83 -4.49
CA LEU A 562 -0.53 -12.88 -4.94
C LEU A 562 -1.02 -11.98 -3.81
N GLY A 563 -0.77 -10.67 -3.94
CA GLY A 563 -1.26 -9.63 -3.04
C GLY A 563 -2.54 -8.99 -3.58
N LEU A 564 -3.63 -9.07 -2.83
CA LEU A 564 -4.96 -8.58 -3.21
C LEU A 564 -5.40 -7.44 -2.29
N ALA A 565 -5.20 -6.21 -2.75
CA ALA A 565 -5.60 -5.00 -2.03
C ALA A 565 -6.99 -4.48 -2.41
N GLY A 566 -7.48 -4.82 -3.61
CA GLY A 566 -8.85 -4.55 -4.01
C GLY A 566 -9.86 -5.49 -3.36
N ILE A 567 -11.14 -5.25 -3.62
CA ILE A 567 -12.27 -6.00 -3.05
C ILE A 567 -12.61 -7.16 -3.99
N ILE A 568 -12.71 -8.38 -3.44
CA ILE A 568 -13.39 -9.49 -4.10
C ILE A 568 -14.86 -9.51 -3.66
N SER A 569 -15.77 -9.56 -4.62
CA SER A 569 -17.22 -9.60 -4.44
C SER A 569 -17.84 -10.81 -5.15
N GLY A 570 -19.16 -11.00 -5.03
CA GLY A 570 -19.90 -12.05 -5.74
C GLY A 570 -20.43 -13.18 -4.85
N ALA A 571 -21.27 -14.03 -5.42
CA ALA A 571 -21.90 -15.13 -4.69
C ALA A 571 -21.08 -16.43 -4.72
N GLY A 572 -20.18 -16.57 -5.71
CA GLY A 572 -19.33 -17.75 -5.90
C GLY A 572 -18.27 -17.96 -4.82
N ASP A 573 -17.74 -19.18 -4.79
CA ASP A 573 -16.64 -19.59 -3.93
C ASP A 573 -15.32 -18.92 -4.36
N PHE A 574 -14.40 -18.76 -3.41
CA PHE A 574 -13.03 -18.35 -3.65
C PHE A 574 -12.07 -19.44 -3.16
N THR A 575 -11.27 -19.99 -4.07
CA THR A 575 -10.35 -21.09 -3.77
C THR A 575 -8.90 -20.65 -3.90
N ILE A 576 -8.13 -20.90 -2.86
CA ILE A 576 -6.67 -20.78 -2.87
C ILE A 576 -6.13 -22.19 -3.07
N GLU A 577 -5.54 -22.41 -4.25
CA GLU A 577 -5.04 -23.71 -4.66
C GLU A 577 -3.72 -24.05 -3.97
N LYS A 578 -3.26 -25.28 -4.17
CA LYS A 578 -1.99 -25.78 -3.65
C LYS A 578 -0.84 -24.87 -4.15
N ASP A 579 0.12 -24.59 -3.26
CA ASP A 579 1.33 -23.80 -3.53
C ASP A 579 1.06 -22.31 -3.90
N ALA A 580 -0.19 -21.83 -3.76
CA ALA A 580 -0.51 -20.42 -3.82
C ALA A 580 -0.41 -19.76 -2.43
N ASP A 581 0.21 -18.59 -2.37
CA ASP A 581 0.32 -17.75 -1.18
C ASP A 581 -0.38 -16.40 -1.44
N VAL A 582 -1.52 -16.22 -0.79
CA VAL A 582 -2.39 -15.07 -1.00
C VAL A 582 -2.36 -14.15 0.21
N ARG A 583 -1.99 -12.89 -0.01
CA ARG A 583 -2.10 -11.81 0.98
C ARG A 583 -3.30 -10.93 0.67
N MET A 584 -4.37 -11.05 1.45
CA MET A 584 -5.58 -10.24 1.27
C MET A 584 -5.61 -9.07 2.25
N THR A 585 -5.73 -7.86 1.71
CA THR A 585 -5.85 -6.62 2.50
C THR A 585 -7.09 -5.81 2.14
N GLY A 586 -7.85 -6.20 1.12
CA GLY A 586 -9.18 -5.67 0.82
C GLY A 586 -10.25 -6.23 1.76
N ALA A 587 -11.27 -5.43 2.08
CA ALA A 587 -12.44 -5.88 2.84
C ALA A 587 -13.40 -6.62 1.89
N ASN A 588 -13.27 -7.94 1.80
CA ASN A 588 -13.98 -8.72 0.78
C ASN A 588 -15.43 -8.97 1.17
N THR A 589 -16.29 -9.00 0.16
CA THR A 589 -17.75 -9.05 0.30
C THR A 589 -18.38 -10.29 -0.33
N TYR A 590 -17.58 -11.17 -0.93
CA TYR A 590 -18.09 -12.40 -1.51
C TYR A 590 -18.71 -13.31 -0.43
N THR A 591 -19.78 -14.02 -0.80
CA THR A 591 -20.56 -14.83 0.16
C THR A 591 -20.34 -16.33 0.04
N GLY A 592 -19.69 -16.79 -1.03
CA GLY A 592 -19.32 -18.18 -1.20
C GLY A 592 -18.34 -18.67 -0.15
N THR A 593 -17.99 -19.95 -0.23
CA THR A 593 -17.01 -20.58 0.66
C THR A 593 -15.61 -20.11 0.29
N THR A 594 -14.81 -19.74 1.30
CA THR A 594 -13.35 -19.60 1.15
C THR A 594 -12.72 -20.97 1.34
N HIS A 595 -12.07 -21.50 0.31
CA HIS A 595 -11.32 -22.76 0.39
C HIS A 595 -9.83 -22.48 0.39
N ILE A 596 -9.11 -23.02 1.37
CA ILE A 596 -7.65 -22.99 1.42
C ILE A 596 -7.16 -24.42 1.30
N ALA A 597 -6.68 -24.81 0.12
CA ALA A 597 -6.21 -26.16 -0.14
C ALA A 597 -4.98 -26.51 0.71
N ALA A 598 -4.67 -27.79 0.84
CA ALA A 598 -3.42 -28.24 1.47
C ALA A 598 -2.21 -27.60 0.75
N ASP A 599 -1.25 -27.12 1.54
CA ASP A 599 -0.10 -26.31 1.11
C ASP A 599 -0.45 -24.97 0.41
N GLY A 600 -1.71 -24.54 0.47
CA GLY A 600 -2.12 -23.17 0.16
C GLY A 600 -2.06 -22.28 1.41
N TYR A 601 -1.78 -21.00 1.21
CA TYR A 601 -1.59 -20.03 2.29
C TYR A 601 -2.49 -18.80 2.07
N LEU A 602 -3.24 -18.41 3.10
CA LEU A 602 -3.99 -17.16 3.14
C LEU A 602 -3.54 -16.32 4.32
N THR A 603 -3.02 -15.13 4.05
CA THR A 603 -2.82 -14.09 5.06
C THR A 603 -3.91 -13.03 4.95
N LEU A 604 -4.66 -12.80 6.04
CA LEU A 604 -5.48 -11.58 6.19
C LEU A 604 -4.65 -10.52 6.89
N ALA A 605 -4.42 -9.39 6.22
CA ALA A 605 -3.61 -8.31 6.76
C ALA A 605 -4.32 -6.96 6.65
N GLY A 606 -3.95 -6.02 7.53
CA GLY A 606 -4.53 -4.68 7.48
C GLY A 606 -6.06 -4.69 7.65
N PRO A 607 -6.81 -3.92 6.85
CA PRO A 607 -8.27 -3.96 6.90
C PRO A 607 -8.85 -5.22 6.22
N GLY A 608 -8.01 -6.11 5.69
CA GLY A 608 -8.43 -7.30 4.94
C GLY A 608 -9.42 -8.18 5.70
N SER A 609 -10.49 -8.60 5.06
CA SER A 609 -11.54 -9.39 5.70
C SER A 609 -12.23 -10.35 4.74
N ILE A 610 -12.85 -11.40 5.29
CA ILE A 610 -13.67 -12.40 4.59
C ILE A 610 -14.94 -12.73 5.38
N GLU A 611 -15.44 -11.74 6.14
CA GLU A 611 -16.50 -11.93 7.16
C GLU A 611 -17.83 -12.40 6.56
N HIS A 612 -18.05 -12.11 5.27
CA HIS A 612 -19.24 -12.49 4.54
C HIS A 612 -19.20 -13.92 3.98
N SER A 613 -18.03 -14.55 3.95
CA SER A 613 -17.89 -15.91 3.46
C SER A 613 -18.74 -16.86 4.30
N SER A 614 -19.61 -17.63 3.63
CA SER A 614 -20.52 -18.57 4.28
C SER A 614 -19.80 -19.59 5.15
N ARG A 615 -18.56 -19.95 4.77
CA ARG A 615 -17.66 -20.84 5.51
C ARG A 615 -16.22 -20.63 5.05
N VAL A 616 -15.28 -20.79 5.98
CA VAL A 616 -13.85 -20.86 5.69
C VAL A 616 -13.37 -22.30 5.92
N MET A 617 -13.01 -22.98 4.84
CA MET A 617 -12.47 -24.34 4.83
C MET A 617 -10.95 -24.29 4.78
N VAL A 618 -10.29 -24.54 5.91
CA VAL A 618 -8.84 -24.46 6.06
C VAL A 618 -8.24 -25.86 6.04
N ASP A 619 -7.77 -26.32 4.87
CA ASP A 619 -6.95 -27.53 4.75
C ASP A 619 -5.44 -27.20 4.67
N GLY A 620 -5.09 -25.98 4.24
CA GLY A 620 -3.75 -25.40 4.28
C GLY A 620 -3.53 -24.51 5.51
N VAL A 621 -3.22 -23.23 5.29
CA VAL A 621 -2.97 -22.26 6.36
C VAL A 621 -3.80 -20.99 6.21
N LEU A 622 -4.45 -20.57 7.30
CA LEU A 622 -4.98 -19.23 7.49
C LEU A 622 -4.12 -18.49 8.52
N ASN A 623 -3.50 -17.38 8.14
CA ASN A 623 -2.74 -16.52 9.03
C ASN A 623 -3.43 -15.16 9.19
N ILE A 624 -3.62 -14.73 10.44
CA ILE A 624 -4.24 -13.45 10.79
C ILE A 624 -3.37 -12.62 11.76
N ASP A 625 -2.11 -12.98 11.93
CA ASP A 625 -1.15 -12.30 12.83
C ASP A 625 -0.92 -10.82 12.47
N GLN A 626 -1.11 -10.47 11.20
CA GLN A 626 -0.96 -9.13 10.64
C GLN A 626 -2.30 -8.43 10.38
N LYS A 627 -3.41 -8.95 10.90
CA LYS A 627 -4.72 -8.31 10.80
C LYS A 627 -4.75 -6.98 11.54
N GLY A 628 -5.44 -6.00 10.96
CA GLY A 628 -5.67 -4.69 11.55
C GLY A 628 -4.43 -3.81 11.50
N ASN A 629 -4.22 -3.03 12.55
CA ASN A 629 -3.14 -2.03 12.61
C ASN A 629 -1.80 -2.61 13.09
N HIS A 630 -1.35 -3.71 12.46
CA HIS A 630 -0.08 -4.38 12.81
C HIS A 630 1.11 -3.43 12.63
N LEU A 631 1.21 -2.76 11.47
CA LEU A 631 2.16 -1.66 11.27
C LEU A 631 1.43 -0.32 11.27
N LYS A 632 1.88 0.61 12.12
CA LYS A 632 1.29 1.95 12.24
C LYS A 632 1.18 2.73 10.92
N PRO A 633 2.16 2.68 9.98
CA PRO A 633 2.07 3.38 8.70
C PRO A 633 0.89 2.94 7.82
N TRP A 634 0.29 1.77 8.06
CA TRP A 634 -0.87 1.32 7.30
C TRP A 634 -2.13 2.16 7.56
N GLY A 635 -2.21 2.88 8.68
CA GLY A 635 -3.33 3.77 8.96
C GLY A 635 -4.66 3.04 9.15
N VAL A 636 -4.63 1.83 9.74
CA VAL A 636 -5.82 0.99 9.96
C VAL A 636 -6.40 1.27 11.34
N ALA A 637 -7.73 1.34 11.46
CA ALA A 637 -8.39 1.54 12.74
C ALA A 637 -8.26 0.29 13.63
N HIS A 638 -8.06 0.50 14.93
CA HIS A 638 -7.94 -0.60 15.91
C HIS A 638 -9.19 -1.50 15.96
N SER A 639 -10.37 -0.96 15.60
CA SER A 639 -11.61 -1.72 15.49
C SER A 639 -11.58 -2.83 14.44
N LEU A 640 -10.57 -2.84 13.56
CA LEU A 640 -10.37 -3.86 12.53
C LEU A 640 -9.29 -4.88 12.89
N ASN A 641 -8.84 -4.94 14.15
CA ASN A 641 -7.83 -5.90 14.60
C ASN A 641 -8.36 -7.33 14.72
N ASP A 642 -9.64 -7.50 15.03
CA ASP A 642 -10.24 -8.81 15.12
C ASP A 642 -10.56 -9.35 13.73
N THR A 643 -10.42 -10.67 13.56
CA THR A 643 -10.90 -11.37 12.38
C THR A 643 -12.25 -11.98 12.68
N VAL A 644 -13.27 -11.57 11.94
CA VAL A 644 -14.61 -12.13 12.04
C VAL A 644 -14.87 -13.04 10.85
N ILE A 645 -15.35 -14.26 11.10
CA ILE A 645 -15.85 -15.17 10.07
C ILE A 645 -17.14 -15.83 10.56
N ARG A 646 -17.96 -16.31 9.63
CA ARG A 646 -19.22 -16.99 9.99
C ARG A 646 -18.92 -18.37 10.58
N ASN A 647 -18.23 -19.20 9.82
CA ASN A 647 -18.01 -20.60 10.14
C ASN A 647 -16.59 -21.07 9.75
N LEU A 648 -16.04 -22.01 10.53
CA LEU A 648 -14.71 -22.58 10.36
C LEU A 648 -14.79 -24.10 10.20
N GLY A 649 -14.06 -24.66 9.24
CA GLY A 649 -13.88 -26.09 9.04
C GLY A 649 -12.52 -26.44 8.43
N GLY A 650 -12.25 -27.72 8.25
CA GLY A 650 -10.99 -28.23 7.69
C GLY A 650 -10.03 -28.79 8.73
N LYS A 651 -8.84 -29.17 8.27
CA LYS A 651 -7.81 -29.90 9.05
C LYS A 651 -6.43 -29.22 9.09
N GLY A 652 -6.32 -28.03 8.53
CA GLY A 652 -5.09 -27.25 8.40
C GLY A 652 -4.73 -26.46 9.67
N ASN A 653 -4.04 -25.34 9.49
CA ASN A 653 -3.57 -24.50 10.58
C ASN A 653 -4.17 -23.09 10.53
N VAL A 654 -4.51 -22.55 11.70
CA VAL A 654 -4.89 -21.15 11.87
C VAL A 654 -3.92 -20.48 12.84
N TYR A 655 -3.27 -19.40 12.40
CA TYR A 655 -2.32 -18.62 13.21
C TYR A 655 -2.92 -17.27 13.60
N LEU A 656 -3.03 -17.01 14.91
CA LEU A 656 -3.76 -15.85 15.45
C LEU A 656 -2.89 -14.60 15.62
N GLY A 657 -1.60 -14.78 15.92
CA GLY A 657 -0.76 -13.71 16.44
C GLY A 657 -1.39 -13.06 17.68
N ALA A 658 -1.51 -11.73 17.69
CA ALA A 658 -2.17 -11.00 18.77
C ALA A 658 -3.68 -10.75 18.57
N GLY A 659 -4.24 -11.21 17.44
CA GLY A 659 -5.64 -10.98 17.08
C GLY A 659 -6.60 -11.99 17.69
N ARG A 660 -7.90 -11.65 17.68
CA ARG A 660 -8.97 -12.60 17.99
C ARG A 660 -9.59 -13.15 16.72
N LEU A 661 -9.88 -14.44 16.71
CA LEU A 661 -10.75 -15.07 15.72
C LEU A 661 -12.17 -15.19 16.29
N ILE A 662 -13.14 -14.54 15.64
CA ILE A 662 -14.53 -14.49 16.07
C ILE A 662 -15.39 -15.28 15.09
N LEU A 663 -16.07 -16.31 15.59
CA LEU A 663 -17.03 -17.14 14.84
C LEU A 663 -18.46 -16.74 15.18
N THR A 664 -19.18 -16.15 14.23
CA THR A 664 -20.54 -15.64 14.47
C THR A 664 -21.62 -16.70 14.30
N GLU A 665 -21.37 -17.70 13.46
CA GLU A 665 -22.33 -18.75 13.10
C GLU A 665 -21.60 -20.09 12.93
N ALA A 666 -20.87 -20.50 13.97
CA ALA A 666 -20.14 -21.76 13.92
C ALA A 666 -21.10 -22.93 13.66
N ASP A 667 -20.73 -23.81 12.73
CA ASP A 667 -21.50 -25.00 12.43
C ASP A 667 -20.56 -26.11 12.00
N GLY A 668 -20.29 -27.03 12.93
CA GLY A 668 -19.58 -28.27 12.65
C GLY A 668 -18.31 -28.47 13.46
N GLN A 669 -17.26 -28.92 12.80
CA GLN A 669 -16.03 -29.39 13.41
C GLN A 669 -14.80 -28.85 12.67
N PHE A 670 -13.80 -28.43 13.43
CA PHE A 670 -12.46 -28.12 12.96
C PHE A 670 -11.49 -29.17 13.51
N ASP A 671 -10.82 -29.87 12.60
CA ASP A 671 -9.91 -30.98 12.90
C ASP A 671 -8.44 -30.54 13.02
N GLY A 672 -8.17 -29.30 12.60
CA GLY A 672 -6.85 -28.72 12.53
C GLY A 672 -6.33 -28.15 13.84
N THR A 673 -5.30 -27.30 13.70
CA THR A 673 -4.63 -26.62 14.82
C THR A 673 -4.94 -25.13 14.78
N ILE A 674 -5.29 -24.55 15.93
CA ILE A 674 -5.27 -23.09 16.13
C ILE A 674 -4.11 -22.78 17.07
N ALA A 675 -3.23 -21.87 16.68
CA ALA A 675 -1.95 -21.60 17.34
C ALA A 675 -1.56 -20.11 17.31
N ASP A 676 -0.62 -19.73 18.17
CA ASP A 676 0.22 -18.54 17.96
C ASP A 676 1.34 -18.90 16.95
N PHE A 677 1.82 -17.94 16.15
CA PHE A 677 2.80 -18.21 15.08
C PHE A 677 4.19 -18.60 15.62
N ASP A 678 4.54 -18.17 16.84
CA ASP A 678 5.75 -18.58 17.53
C ASP A 678 5.47 -19.35 18.82
N ASP A 679 6.29 -20.37 19.09
CA ASP A 679 6.32 -21.08 20.38
C ASP A 679 6.86 -20.18 21.52
N ALA A 680 7.16 -18.90 21.24
CA ALA A 680 7.68 -17.95 22.21
C ALA A 680 6.66 -17.62 23.31
N GLY A 681 5.36 -17.84 23.02
CA GLY A 681 4.27 -17.60 23.95
C GLY A 681 4.05 -16.11 24.23
N GLY A 682 2.79 -15.72 24.46
CA GLY A 682 2.47 -14.38 24.93
C GLY A 682 1.97 -13.39 23.88
N MET A 683 1.53 -13.85 22.71
CA MET A 683 0.84 -12.99 21.76
C MET A 683 -0.62 -12.70 22.17
N SER A 684 -1.21 -13.42 23.12
CA SER A 684 -2.56 -13.21 23.67
C SER A 684 -3.72 -13.35 22.68
N GLY A 685 -3.46 -13.83 21.45
CA GLY A 685 -4.48 -14.13 20.46
C GLY A 685 -5.42 -15.24 20.91
N GLY A 686 -6.72 -15.07 20.66
CA GLY A 686 -7.76 -15.93 21.23
C GLY A 686 -8.91 -16.25 20.28
N LEU A 687 -9.75 -17.21 20.68
CA LEU A 687 -10.92 -17.64 19.93
C LEU A 687 -12.20 -17.17 20.61
N VAL A 688 -13.17 -16.71 19.83
CA VAL A 688 -14.52 -16.36 20.30
C VAL A 688 -15.54 -17.15 19.51
N VAL A 689 -16.28 -18.03 20.18
CA VAL A 689 -17.49 -18.63 19.62
C VAL A 689 -18.66 -17.73 20.02
N ALA A 690 -18.98 -16.78 19.14
CA ALA A 690 -20.02 -15.77 19.38
C ALA A 690 -21.42 -16.34 19.11
N GLY A 691 -21.55 -17.30 18.20
CA GLY A 691 -22.81 -17.98 17.90
C GLY A 691 -22.58 -19.36 17.27
N GLY A 692 -23.63 -20.19 17.29
CA GLY A 692 -23.59 -21.54 16.71
C GLY A 692 -22.88 -22.58 17.58
N LYS A 693 -22.44 -23.67 16.96
CA LYS A 693 -21.80 -24.83 17.61
C LYS A 693 -20.50 -25.19 16.91
N LEU A 694 -19.38 -25.03 17.60
CA LEU A 694 -18.06 -25.47 17.14
C LEU A 694 -17.61 -26.72 17.88
N THR A 695 -17.08 -27.71 17.17
CA THR A 695 -16.29 -28.81 17.74
C THR A 695 -14.82 -28.65 17.36
N LEU A 696 -13.93 -28.60 18.36
CA LEU A 696 -12.48 -28.63 18.17
C LEU A 696 -11.97 -30.06 18.44
N SER A 697 -11.54 -30.75 17.38
CA SER A 697 -11.05 -32.14 17.49
C SER A 697 -9.51 -32.24 17.46
N GLY A 698 -8.84 -31.24 16.90
CA GLY A 698 -7.38 -31.16 16.83
C GLY A 698 -6.72 -30.59 18.08
N LYS A 699 -5.44 -30.22 17.95
CA LYS A 699 -4.62 -29.66 19.03
C LYS A 699 -4.61 -28.14 18.91
N ASN A 700 -5.01 -27.44 19.96
CA ASN A 700 -5.09 -25.98 19.96
C ASN A 700 -4.18 -25.44 21.06
N ASN A 701 -3.22 -24.58 20.69
CA ASN A 701 -2.12 -24.15 21.55
C ASN A 701 -1.90 -22.62 21.62
N TYR A 702 -2.89 -21.81 21.26
CA TYR A 702 -2.83 -20.35 21.41
C TYR A 702 -2.91 -19.89 22.89
N SER A 703 -2.34 -18.72 23.18
CA SER A 703 -2.18 -18.20 24.54
C SER A 703 -3.34 -17.34 25.05
N GLY A 704 -4.15 -16.76 24.16
CA GLY A 704 -5.28 -15.92 24.54
C GLY A 704 -6.49 -16.69 25.05
N VAL A 705 -7.41 -15.95 25.67
CA VAL A 705 -8.63 -16.51 26.26
C VAL A 705 -9.58 -16.97 25.16
N THR A 706 -10.13 -18.17 25.33
CA THR A 706 -11.28 -18.65 24.56
C THR A 706 -12.57 -18.15 25.18
N GLU A 707 -13.45 -17.53 24.39
CA GLU A 707 -14.76 -17.07 24.85
C GLU A 707 -15.89 -17.86 24.19
N VAL A 708 -16.81 -18.37 25.01
CA VAL A 708 -18.05 -19.00 24.54
C VAL A 708 -19.21 -18.10 24.93
N ALA A 709 -19.77 -17.38 23.96
CA ALA A 709 -20.83 -16.41 24.19
C ALA A 709 -22.16 -17.09 24.57
N SER A 710 -23.11 -16.31 25.09
CA SER A 710 -24.46 -16.81 25.39
C SER A 710 -25.14 -17.31 24.12
N GLY A 711 -25.81 -18.46 24.18
CA GLY A 711 -26.43 -19.11 23.01
C GLY A 711 -25.46 -19.87 22.11
N ALA A 712 -24.15 -19.74 22.31
CA ALA A 712 -23.13 -20.49 21.59
C ALA A 712 -22.72 -21.78 22.32
N GLN A 713 -22.15 -22.72 21.57
CA GLN A 713 -21.58 -23.95 22.10
C GLN A 713 -20.16 -24.18 21.56
N LEU A 714 -19.25 -24.52 22.47
CA LEU A 714 -17.93 -25.07 22.13
C LEU A 714 -17.85 -26.51 22.67
N ARG A 715 -17.52 -27.46 21.80
CA ARG A 715 -17.17 -28.83 22.18
C ARG A 715 -15.69 -29.07 21.91
N VAL A 716 -14.94 -29.52 22.92
CA VAL A 716 -13.52 -29.88 22.79
C VAL A 716 -13.41 -31.39 22.89
N THR A 717 -13.10 -32.07 21.79
CA THR A 717 -12.77 -33.51 21.76
C THR A 717 -11.27 -33.75 21.63
N GLY A 718 -10.53 -32.77 21.11
CA GLY A 718 -9.07 -32.74 21.06
C GLY A 718 -8.44 -32.13 22.31
N SER A 719 -7.50 -31.20 22.13
CA SER A 719 -6.86 -30.47 23.23
C SER A 719 -6.90 -28.95 23.05
N LEU A 720 -7.01 -28.21 24.15
CA LEU A 720 -6.93 -26.75 24.20
C LEU A 720 -6.07 -26.31 25.41
N THR A 721 -5.03 -25.51 25.19
CA THR A 721 -4.12 -25.09 26.26
C THR A 721 -4.55 -23.81 26.98
N GLY A 722 -5.13 -22.85 26.26
CA GLY A 722 -5.56 -21.55 26.79
C GLY A 722 -6.71 -21.59 27.80
N ASP A 723 -6.89 -20.47 28.49
CA ASP A 723 -8.01 -20.27 29.42
C ASP A 723 -9.34 -20.15 28.67
N ILE A 724 -10.45 -20.53 29.30
CA ILE A 724 -11.80 -20.44 28.71
C ILE A 724 -12.74 -19.64 29.62
N SER A 725 -13.44 -18.66 29.06
CA SER A 725 -14.57 -17.95 29.66
C SER A 725 -15.89 -18.38 29.02
N VAL A 726 -16.81 -18.95 29.81
CA VAL A 726 -18.04 -19.58 29.30
C VAL A 726 -19.29 -18.85 29.79
N SER A 727 -20.04 -18.26 28.85
CA SER A 727 -21.41 -17.74 29.07
C SER A 727 -22.47 -18.54 28.32
N GLY A 728 -22.07 -19.40 27.37
CA GLY A 728 -22.90 -20.39 26.67
C GLY A 728 -22.70 -21.80 27.20
N LEU A 729 -22.50 -22.77 26.30
CA LEU A 729 -22.25 -24.17 26.64
C LEU A 729 -20.83 -24.60 26.26
N LEU A 730 -20.06 -25.05 27.23
CA LEU A 730 -18.79 -25.75 27.02
C LEU A 730 -18.96 -27.26 27.29
N VAL A 731 -18.62 -28.09 26.30
CA VAL A 731 -18.58 -29.55 26.40
C VAL A 731 -17.13 -30.03 26.26
N VAL A 732 -16.55 -30.59 27.32
CA VAL A 732 -15.16 -31.08 27.31
C VAL A 732 -15.15 -32.61 27.33
N ASP A 733 -14.92 -33.23 26.16
CA ASP A 733 -14.74 -34.67 26.01
C ASP A 733 -13.27 -35.08 25.79
N GLY A 734 -12.42 -34.11 25.43
CA GLY A 734 -10.97 -34.24 25.35
C GLY A 734 -10.25 -33.63 26.56
N GLU A 735 -9.33 -32.70 26.32
CA GLU A 735 -8.52 -32.05 27.35
C GLU A 735 -8.51 -30.51 27.20
N VAL A 736 -8.83 -29.80 28.28
CA VAL A 736 -8.59 -28.36 28.43
C VAL A 736 -7.57 -28.18 29.55
N SER A 737 -6.39 -27.65 29.25
CA SER A 737 -5.34 -27.42 30.25
C SER A 737 -5.50 -26.12 31.01
N GLY A 738 -6.00 -25.06 30.36
CA GLY A 738 -6.19 -23.75 30.96
C GLY A 738 -7.31 -23.71 32.00
N LYS A 739 -7.42 -22.58 32.67
CA LYS A 739 -8.50 -22.31 33.62
C LYS A 739 -9.83 -22.15 32.89
N VAL A 740 -10.86 -22.82 33.38
CA VAL A 740 -12.24 -22.67 32.91
C VAL A 740 -13.02 -21.81 33.90
N THR A 741 -13.53 -20.66 33.43
CA THR A 741 -14.39 -19.77 34.20
C THR A 741 -15.81 -19.80 33.63
N VAL A 742 -16.75 -20.38 34.37
CA VAL A 742 -18.17 -20.44 34.00
C VAL A 742 -18.88 -19.23 34.60
N LYS A 743 -19.35 -18.33 33.73
CA LYS A 743 -20.07 -17.10 34.09
C LYS A 743 -21.57 -17.37 34.26
N GLU A 744 -22.33 -16.34 34.64
CA GLU A 744 -23.79 -16.40 34.73
C GLU A 744 -24.41 -16.93 33.42
N GLY A 745 -25.33 -17.90 33.54
CA GLY A 745 -25.98 -18.55 32.39
C GLY A 745 -25.10 -19.58 31.66
N GLY A 746 -23.79 -19.58 31.92
CA GLY A 746 -22.85 -20.54 31.36
C GLY A 746 -23.03 -21.95 31.92
N LYS A 747 -22.76 -22.96 31.08
CA LYS A 747 -22.77 -24.37 31.46
C LYS A 747 -21.47 -25.08 31.03
N LEU A 748 -20.89 -25.86 31.94
CA LEU A 748 -19.81 -26.81 31.67
C LEU A 748 -20.31 -28.25 31.87
N THR A 749 -20.04 -29.12 30.91
CA THR A 749 -20.32 -30.57 30.93
C THR A 749 -19.23 -31.34 30.19
N GLY A 750 -19.23 -32.67 30.28
CA GLY A 750 -18.42 -33.54 29.43
C GLY A 750 -17.73 -34.65 30.21
N SER A 751 -17.04 -35.54 29.49
CA SER A 751 -16.40 -36.74 30.06
C SER A 751 -14.86 -36.64 30.18
N GLY A 752 -14.30 -35.54 29.67
CA GLY A 752 -12.88 -35.26 29.55
C GLY A 752 -12.24 -34.65 30.79
N LYS A 753 -11.09 -33.98 30.57
CA LYS A 753 -10.30 -33.32 31.61
C LYS A 753 -10.34 -31.81 31.45
N ALA A 754 -10.47 -31.10 32.55
CA ALA A 754 -10.34 -29.66 32.60
C ALA A 754 -9.27 -29.26 33.62
N GLY A 755 -8.61 -28.13 33.38
CA GLY A 755 -7.78 -27.44 34.37
C GLY A 755 -8.61 -26.92 35.55
N SER A 756 -8.14 -25.88 36.22
CA SER A 756 -8.92 -25.31 37.33
C SER A 756 -10.27 -24.78 36.86
N VAL A 757 -11.37 -25.17 37.52
CA VAL A 757 -12.73 -24.72 37.20
C VAL A 757 -13.20 -23.73 38.26
N THR A 758 -13.61 -22.54 37.83
CA THR A 758 -14.25 -21.52 38.66
C THR A 758 -15.67 -21.28 38.15
N VAL A 759 -16.67 -21.37 39.03
CA VAL A 759 -18.08 -21.14 38.68
C VAL A 759 -18.55 -19.88 39.40
N ALA A 760 -18.91 -18.84 38.63
CA ALA A 760 -19.50 -17.62 39.16
C ALA A 760 -20.98 -17.84 39.52
N GLU A 761 -21.56 -16.90 40.26
CA GLU A 761 -22.99 -16.93 40.59
C GLU A 761 -23.84 -17.05 39.33
N GLY A 762 -24.82 -17.96 39.35
CA GLY A 762 -25.67 -18.26 38.18
C GLY A 762 -25.06 -19.17 37.11
N GLY A 763 -23.77 -19.54 37.22
CA GLY A 763 -23.14 -20.55 36.36
C GLY A 763 -23.39 -21.98 36.83
N LYS A 764 -23.26 -22.97 35.93
CA LYS A 764 -23.43 -24.39 36.25
C LYS A 764 -22.28 -25.22 35.69
N ALA A 765 -21.68 -26.09 36.49
CA ALA A 765 -20.64 -27.01 36.03
C ALA A 765 -20.87 -28.41 36.58
N ASP A 766 -20.83 -29.41 35.70
CA ASP A 766 -20.77 -30.81 36.11
C ASP A 766 -19.36 -31.14 36.66
N PRO A 767 -19.21 -32.16 37.54
CA PRO A 767 -17.90 -32.58 38.02
C PRO A 767 -16.99 -33.02 36.87
N MET A 768 -15.83 -32.36 36.72
CA MET A 768 -14.83 -32.70 35.71
C MET A 768 -13.69 -33.52 36.31
N LYS A 769 -13.01 -34.34 35.50
CA LYS A 769 -11.73 -34.93 35.88
C LYS A 769 -10.69 -33.81 35.94
N THR A 770 -10.02 -33.66 37.08
CA THR A 770 -8.91 -32.71 37.22
C THR A 770 -7.69 -33.25 36.48
N ARG A 771 -6.95 -32.35 35.83
CA ARG A 771 -5.63 -32.65 35.30
C ARG A 771 -4.63 -32.96 36.41
#